data_AF-A0A7C1JJI4-F1
#
_entry.id   AF-A0A7C1JJI4-F1
#
_cell.length_a   1.000
_cell.length_b   1.000
_cell.length_c   1.000
_cell.angle_alpha   90.00
_cell.angle_beta   90.00
_cell.angle_gamma   90.00
#
_symmetry.space_group_name_H-M   'P 1'
#
loop_
_entity.id
_entity.type
_entity.pdbx_description
1 polymer ?
#
loop_
_entity_poly.entity_id
_entity_poly.type
_entity_poly.pdbx_seq_one_letter_code
_entity_poly.pdbx_strand_id
1 'polypeptide(L)'
;MNRFRVNRPDPRSPRLLVHYLPLALLALAVLLYALYFSYLTLLRYHAFESRALDMGNLNQTIWNTAHGDWFRITNQEVELTNRLGYHVEPILLPIAAIYRLHPTPELLLVLQATIVALGALPIYALARRRGLNDWLALSFALAFLLNPTIQAANWLEFHPVTLAPTFLMAAFYFLIAGQTQRFGLFALLAAGCKEEIGLLVAMIGLYAWLALRRPRLGLATMALAGGWSLLAVFGIQQVAAGGNIHWGRYAYLGETTLDKLITLVTQPDVIAAQLQRAEIGRYFFELLLPVGFAALLAPEVLLLASPSLAINLLADFTPMHQVTTLIYAAPVLPFVMLAAVMGTARVNENVKLAAMGRSKASLTSTSIPAQTRSVPAFQMAAALLVLVSALIGQRLWGYLPGGGNHLPLRVTEHHRRAATILAQISPDAAVSAQDRLNPHVSGRRTLYLFPRVDDADYVLLDVTGPAWPQHPSDLKRSVDALLAGEFGVAAAEDGYLLLKRGAASKTFPPEFYTAWQSSAPLFDDLSMQEISVIFGDETGDLLALRSYGVGVDRYGELVTTLVWEALRPLEEDLRFYIAYFDSELQAIHDTRFYPPTAVLWYPTSLWTPGTPVRMQTLPWVLDTDRFALGVGIYKGEEGWDAGARLKVLQVEPAAPILQAGTLVRLGGFTWNNEQRRWIKLLPEAGTPVQMMDTAFTGGLHLEGFTLPEVVRSGEPLPVTLFWRADTPPQADFSVFVQALGPEGHKVTQWDGAPADNISQLPATAWPTGWRGTHRVLLPPPASTAGEHTAGDHIASDYVVIVGMYDWRSGERLWAGTGNFVEIGKVRIEP
;
A
#
# COMPACT_ATOMS: atom_id res chain seq x y z
N MET A 1 18.49 -20.72 70.43
CA MET A 1 17.17 -20.05 70.32
C MET A 1 17.36 -18.54 70.37
N ASN A 2 17.35 -17.83 69.23
CA ASN A 2 16.53 -16.63 69.02
C ASN A 2 16.67 -16.11 67.59
N ARG A 3 15.52 -15.74 67.04
CA ARG A 3 15.21 -15.57 65.61
C ARG A 3 15.76 -14.24 65.07
N PHE A 4 16.46 -14.29 63.93
CA PHE A 4 16.64 -13.14 63.06
C PHE A 4 15.29 -12.75 62.47
N ARG A 5 14.72 -11.64 62.94
CA ARG A 5 13.57 -10.95 62.31
C ARG A 5 14.01 -10.48 60.92
N VAL A 6 13.47 -11.10 59.88
CA VAL A 6 13.43 -10.52 58.54
C VAL A 6 12.49 -9.31 58.62
N ASN A 7 13.06 -8.10 58.62
CA ASN A 7 12.27 -6.88 58.44
C ASN A 7 11.59 -6.97 57.07
N ARG A 8 10.26 -7.15 57.06
CA ARG A 8 9.45 -6.92 55.86
C ARG A 8 9.60 -5.43 55.50
N PRO A 9 9.97 -5.08 54.26
CA PRO A 9 10.04 -3.69 53.84
C PRO A 9 8.65 -3.04 53.97
N ASP A 10 8.61 -1.79 54.42
CA ASP A 10 7.39 -0.98 54.43
C ASP A 10 6.88 -0.81 52.97
N PRO A 11 5.65 -1.24 52.65
CA PRO A 11 5.07 -1.14 51.31
C PRO A 11 4.93 0.29 50.78
N ARG A 12 5.18 1.32 51.60
CA ARG A 12 5.11 2.75 51.22
C ARG A 12 6.47 3.40 50.91
N SER A 13 7.58 2.66 50.87
CA SER A 13 8.88 3.28 50.58
C SER A 13 9.03 3.70 49.10
N PRO A 14 9.51 4.94 48.78
CA PRO A 14 9.74 5.42 47.41
C PRO A 14 10.69 4.53 46.58
N ARG A 15 11.51 3.71 47.25
CA ARG A 15 12.47 2.79 46.62
C ARG A 15 11.78 1.58 45.97
N LEU A 16 10.59 1.19 46.42
CA LEU A 16 9.81 0.12 45.79
C LEU A 16 9.27 0.59 44.43
N LEU A 17 8.71 1.80 44.36
CA LEU A 17 8.16 2.37 43.11
C LEU A 17 9.24 2.47 42.01
N VAL A 18 10.47 2.88 42.35
CA VAL A 18 11.56 3.05 41.37
C VAL A 18 11.99 1.74 40.69
N HIS A 19 11.86 0.59 41.36
CA HIS A 19 12.28 -0.71 40.82
C HIS A 19 11.11 -1.52 40.22
N TYR A 20 9.93 -1.46 40.83
CA TYR A 20 8.77 -2.23 40.37
C TYR A 20 7.99 -1.54 39.25
N LEU A 21 8.00 -0.20 39.17
CA LEU A 21 7.27 0.52 38.13
C LEU A 21 7.81 0.21 36.72
N PRO A 22 9.13 0.25 36.44
CA PRO A 22 9.62 -0.10 35.10
C PRO A 22 9.27 -1.53 34.69
N LEU A 23 9.29 -2.47 35.64
CA LEU A 23 8.92 -3.86 35.39
C LEU A 23 7.42 -4.01 35.13
N ALA A 24 6.56 -3.31 35.88
CA ALA A 24 5.13 -3.28 35.66
C ALA A 24 4.77 -2.64 34.31
N LEU A 25 5.44 -1.55 33.93
CA LEU A 25 5.29 -0.91 32.63
C LEU A 25 5.77 -1.82 31.49
N LEU A 26 6.86 -2.57 31.67
CA LEU A 26 7.30 -3.58 30.72
C LEU A 26 6.24 -4.66 30.53
N ALA A 27 5.73 -5.23 31.63
CA ALA A 27 4.70 -6.26 31.58
C ALA A 27 3.42 -5.75 30.90
N LEU A 28 3.01 -4.52 31.20
CA LEU A 28 1.88 -3.86 30.56
C LEU A 28 2.15 -3.65 29.06
N ALA A 29 3.33 -3.16 28.67
CA ALA A 29 3.67 -2.93 27.26
C ALA A 29 3.70 -4.24 26.46
N VAL A 30 4.25 -5.32 27.02
CA VAL A 30 4.23 -6.67 26.42
C VAL A 30 2.79 -7.15 26.25
N LEU A 31 1.95 -7.02 27.27
CA LEU A 31 0.55 -7.41 27.21
C LEU A 31 -0.22 -6.60 26.16
N LEU A 32 -0.08 -5.27 26.17
CA LEU A 32 -0.76 -4.39 25.22
C LEU A 32 -0.32 -4.66 23.79
N TYR A 33 0.97 -4.87 23.53
CA TYR A 33 1.46 -5.24 22.21
C TYR A 33 0.86 -6.57 21.74
N ALA A 34 0.91 -7.62 22.59
CA ALA A 34 0.39 -8.93 22.25
C ALA A 34 -1.12 -8.86 21.95
N LEU A 35 -1.91 -8.17 22.79
CA LEU A 35 -3.35 -8.00 22.59
C LEU A 35 -3.67 -7.18 21.33
N TYR A 36 -2.98 -6.06 21.12
CA TYR A 36 -3.24 -5.19 19.98
C TYR A 36 -2.89 -5.86 18.65
N PHE A 37 -1.70 -6.48 18.52
CA PHE A 37 -1.33 -7.16 17.28
C PHE A 37 -2.12 -8.45 17.06
N SER A 38 -2.55 -9.15 18.13
CA SER A 38 -3.52 -10.24 17.99
C SER A 38 -4.83 -9.71 17.43
N TYR A 39 -5.42 -8.68 18.05
CA TYR A 39 -6.65 -8.06 17.54
C TYR A 39 -6.51 -7.61 16.08
N LEU A 40 -5.42 -6.94 15.75
CA LEU A 40 -5.19 -6.35 14.44
C LEU A 40 -5.02 -7.41 13.33
N THR A 41 -4.25 -8.46 13.60
CA THR A 41 -4.05 -9.56 12.64
C THR A 41 -5.29 -10.44 12.51
N LEU A 42 -6.05 -10.65 13.60
CA LEU A 42 -7.35 -11.32 13.56
C LEU A 42 -8.38 -10.51 12.76
N LEU A 43 -8.40 -9.19 12.95
CA LEU A 43 -9.25 -8.29 12.17
C LEU A 43 -8.89 -8.36 10.68
N ARG A 44 -7.60 -8.40 10.34
CA ARG A 44 -7.10 -8.60 8.96
C ARG A 44 -7.53 -9.95 8.39
N TYR A 45 -7.41 -11.01 9.16
CA TYR A 45 -7.87 -12.34 8.77
C TYR A 45 -9.39 -12.35 8.51
N HIS A 46 -10.21 -11.88 9.45
CA HIS A 46 -11.68 -11.84 9.28
C HIS A 46 -12.16 -10.81 8.25
N ALA A 47 -11.30 -9.87 7.83
CA ALA A 47 -11.55 -8.99 6.71
C ALA A 47 -11.11 -9.59 5.36
N PHE A 48 -10.77 -10.89 5.30
CA PHE A 48 -10.35 -11.60 4.09
C PHE A 48 -9.13 -10.97 3.40
N GLU A 49 -8.19 -10.45 4.20
CA GLU A 49 -6.95 -9.83 3.72
C GLU A 49 -5.70 -10.71 3.90
N SER A 50 -5.88 -11.93 4.39
CA SER A 50 -4.83 -12.96 4.43
C SER A 50 -4.70 -13.64 3.06
N ARG A 51 -3.47 -14.00 2.68
CA ARG A 51 -3.15 -14.55 1.35
C ARG A 51 -2.94 -16.07 1.37
N ALA A 52 -3.19 -16.72 0.23
CA ALA A 52 -3.04 -18.16 0.06
C ALA A 52 -1.58 -18.61 0.19
N LEU A 53 -0.65 -17.91 -0.46
CA LEU A 53 0.75 -18.31 -0.52
C LEU A 53 1.49 -18.18 0.82
N ASP A 54 0.96 -17.35 1.73
CA ASP A 54 1.49 -17.18 3.08
C ASP A 54 0.64 -17.97 4.09
N MET A 55 -0.52 -17.42 4.49
CA MET A 55 -1.34 -18.02 5.56
C MET A 55 -1.95 -19.35 5.16
N GLY A 56 -2.50 -19.45 3.95
CA GLY A 56 -3.15 -20.68 3.49
C GLY A 56 -2.16 -21.84 3.39
N ASN A 57 -1.01 -21.59 2.77
CA ASN A 57 0.09 -22.55 2.64
C ASN A 57 0.62 -22.99 4.00
N LEU A 58 0.90 -22.04 4.89
CA LEU A 58 1.50 -22.35 6.17
C LEU A 58 0.53 -23.04 7.13
N ASN A 59 -0.72 -22.58 7.19
CA ASN A 59 -1.74 -23.24 8.02
C ASN A 59 -2.04 -24.65 7.50
N GLN A 60 -2.11 -24.86 6.17
CA GLN A 60 -2.26 -26.21 5.60
C GLN A 60 -1.08 -27.12 6.00
N THR A 61 0.14 -26.61 5.94
CA THR A 61 1.34 -27.36 6.35
C THR A 61 1.26 -27.80 7.82
N ILE A 62 0.90 -26.86 8.71
CA ILE A 62 0.81 -27.10 10.15
C ILE A 62 -0.32 -28.09 10.43
N TRP A 63 -1.47 -27.94 9.77
CA TRP A 63 -2.60 -28.86 9.89
C TRP A 63 -2.20 -30.27 9.45
N ASN A 64 -1.57 -30.44 8.28
CA ASN A 64 -1.12 -31.75 7.79
C ASN A 64 -0.10 -32.39 8.74
N THR A 65 0.87 -31.60 9.21
CA THR A 65 1.89 -32.07 10.17
C THR A 65 1.25 -32.50 11.50
N ALA A 66 0.26 -31.73 11.99
CA ALA A 66 -0.51 -32.08 13.18
C ALA A 66 -1.31 -33.37 13.01
N HIS A 67 -1.65 -33.77 11.79
CA HIS A 67 -2.38 -35.01 11.46
C HIS A 67 -1.50 -36.14 10.93
N GLY A 68 -0.17 -35.97 10.96
CA GLY A 68 0.79 -37.03 10.63
C GLY A 68 1.26 -37.08 9.17
N ASP A 69 0.87 -36.10 8.34
CA ASP A 69 1.44 -35.91 6.99
C ASP A 69 2.45 -34.75 7.02
N TRP A 70 3.70 -35.08 7.36
CA TRP A 70 4.69 -34.11 7.81
C TRP A 70 5.08 -33.16 6.68
N PHE A 71 4.87 -31.86 6.93
CA PHE A 71 5.19 -30.76 6.01
C PHE A 71 4.47 -30.80 4.65
N ARG A 72 3.41 -31.59 4.49
CA ARG A 72 2.67 -31.65 3.22
C ARG A 72 1.96 -30.34 2.91
N ILE A 73 2.02 -29.96 1.63
CA ILE A 73 1.28 -28.85 1.03
C ILE A 73 0.75 -29.23 -0.35
N THR A 74 -0.30 -28.55 -0.79
CA THR A 74 -0.82 -28.65 -2.18
C THR A 74 -1.14 -27.28 -2.78
N ASN A 75 -0.92 -26.21 -2.01
CA ASN A 75 -1.30 -24.85 -2.32
C ASN A 75 -0.23 -24.08 -3.12
N GLN A 76 0.49 -24.79 -3.99
CA GLN A 76 1.63 -24.32 -4.80
C GLN A 76 1.62 -25.05 -6.15
N GLU A 77 2.70 -24.90 -6.93
CA GLU A 77 2.95 -25.65 -8.16
C GLU A 77 2.80 -27.17 -7.98
N VAL A 78 2.47 -27.88 -9.07
CA VAL A 78 2.12 -29.32 -9.06
C VAL A 78 3.21 -30.19 -8.45
N GLU A 79 4.48 -29.85 -8.69
CA GLU A 79 5.63 -30.64 -8.27
C GLU A 79 6.00 -30.41 -6.80
N LEU A 80 5.61 -29.28 -6.21
CA LEU A 80 5.98 -28.90 -4.85
C LEU A 80 4.93 -29.39 -3.83
N THR A 81 5.05 -30.65 -3.43
CA THR A 81 4.10 -31.30 -2.50
C THR A 81 4.54 -31.28 -1.02
N ASN A 82 5.75 -30.77 -0.74
CA ASN A 82 6.31 -30.68 0.61
C ASN A 82 6.95 -29.31 0.87
N ARG A 83 6.59 -28.68 1.99
CA ARG A 83 7.09 -27.36 2.38
C ARG A 83 8.60 -27.30 2.55
N LEU A 84 9.25 -28.42 2.90
CA LEU A 84 10.70 -28.48 3.05
C LEU A 84 11.47 -28.20 1.75
N GLY A 85 10.81 -28.30 0.59
CA GLY A 85 11.35 -27.82 -0.69
C GLY A 85 11.39 -26.29 -0.80
N TYR A 86 10.53 -25.59 -0.07
CA TYR A 86 10.40 -24.13 -0.05
C TYR A 86 11.19 -23.52 1.11
N HIS A 87 10.82 -23.88 2.34
CA HIS A 87 11.47 -23.45 3.58
C HIS A 87 11.64 -24.62 4.54
N VAL A 88 12.82 -24.70 5.16
CA VAL A 88 13.13 -25.73 6.15
C VAL A 88 12.92 -25.13 7.53
N GLU A 89 11.72 -25.33 8.08
CA GLU A 89 11.26 -24.70 9.34
C GLU A 89 10.86 -25.75 10.40
N PRO A 90 11.81 -26.50 11.00
CA PRO A 90 11.49 -27.52 12.01
C PRO A 90 10.74 -26.99 13.25
N ILE A 91 10.75 -25.68 13.49
CA ILE A 91 9.94 -25.06 14.55
C ILE A 91 8.44 -25.34 14.36
N LEU A 92 8.01 -25.68 13.14
CA LEU A 92 6.64 -26.09 12.87
C LEU A 92 6.23 -27.37 13.60
N LEU A 93 7.17 -28.24 14.01
CA LEU A 93 6.86 -29.47 14.74
C LEU A 93 6.27 -29.19 16.14
N PRO A 94 6.92 -28.44 17.04
CA PRO A 94 6.31 -28.07 18.32
C PRO A 94 5.09 -27.15 18.12
N ILE A 95 5.05 -26.32 17.08
CA ILE A 95 3.88 -25.49 16.77
C ILE A 95 2.68 -26.36 16.38
N ALA A 96 2.87 -27.38 15.54
CA ALA A 96 1.83 -28.33 15.16
C ALA A 96 1.29 -29.10 16.39
N ALA A 97 2.14 -29.38 17.37
CA ALA A 97 1.69 -29.98 18.64
C ALA A 97 0.78 -29.03 19.44
N ILE A 98 1.12 -27.73 19.51
CA ILE A 98 0.29 -26.70 20.15
C ILE A 98 -1.00 -26.48 19.34
N TYR A 99 -0.92 -26.50 18.01
CA TYR A 99 -2.02 -26.28 17.09
C TYR A 99 -3.16 -27.29 17.29
N ARG A 100 -2.87 -28.51 17.74
CA ARG A 100 -3.89 -29.52 18.08
C ARG A 100 -4.87 -29.07 19.17
N LEU A 101 -4.53 -28.09 20.00
CA LEU A 101 -5.43 -27.55 21.03
C LEU A 101 -6.60 -26.75 20.42
N HIS A 102 -6.33 -26.04 19.33
CA HIS A 102 -7.31 -25.23 18.62
C HIS A 102 -6.84 -25.06 17.17
N PRO A 103 -7.18 -26.00 16.26
CA PRO A 103 -6.58 -26.11 14.93
C PRO A 103 -7.13 -25.06 13.97
N THR A 104 -6.82 -23.80 14.23
CA THR A 104 -7.28 -22.66 13.43
C THR A 104 -6.18 -21.63 13.17
N PRO A 105 -6.23 -20.92 12.03
CA PRO A 105 -5.35 -19.80 11.70
C PRO A 105 -5.16 -18.76 12.83
N GLU A 106 -6.23 -18.45 13.56
CA GLU A 106 -6.26 -17.47 14.64
C GLU A 106 -5.27 -17.80 15.76
N LEU A 107 -5.13 -19.07 16.13
CA LEU A 107 -4.18 -19.50 17.16
C LEU A 107 -2.73 -19.14 16.76
N LEU A 108 -2.39 -19.29 15.48
CA LEU A 108 -1.05 -19.01 14.97
C LEU A 108 -0.74 -17.52 15.02
N LEU A 109 -1.71 -16.67 14.67
CA LEU A 109 -1.58 -15.21 14.73
C LEU A 109 -1.38 -14.72 16.17
N VAL A 110 -2.17 -15.24 17.11
CA VAL A 110 -2.04 -14.93 18.55
C VAL A 110 -0.70 -15.42 19.11
N LEU A 111 -0.27 -16.62 18.71
CA LEU A 111 1.00 -17.21 19.13
C LEU A 111 2.18 -16.35 18.67
N GLN A 112 2.19 -15.92 17.41
CA GLN A 112 3.22 -15.02 16.87
C GLN A 112 3.26 -13.69 17.61
N ALA A 113 2.12 -13.01 17.74
CA ALA A 113 2.05 -11.73 18.43
C ALA A 113 2.56 -11.83 19.88
N THR A 114 2.26 -12.94 20.56
CA THR A 114 2.72 -13.21 21.93
C THR A 114 4.24 -13.45 21.98
N ILE A 115 4.79 -14.32 21.13
CA ILE A 115 6.24 -14.61 21.11
C ILE A 115 7.03 -13.37 20.71
N VAL A 116 6.54 -12.59 19.75
CA VAL A 116 7.14 -11.32 19.37
C VAL A 116 7.16 -10.36 20.57
N ALA A 117 6.04 -10.17 21.27
CA ALA A 117 5.97 -9.29 22.45
C ALA A 117 7.00 -9.68 23.52
N LEU A 118 7.18 -11.00 23.76
CA LEU A 118 8.15 -11.53 24.72
C LEU A 118 9.60 -11.20 24.37
N GLY A 119 9.92 -10.80 23.12
CA GLY A 119 11.23 -10.32 22.71
C GLY A 119 11.71 -9.06 23.45
N ALA A 120 10.80 -8.29 24.05
CA ALA A 120 11.15 -7.16 24.90
C ALA A 120 11.89 -7.58 26.19
N LEU A 121 11.61 -8.78 26.71
CA LEU A 121 12.17 -9.30 27.96
C LEU A 121 13.69 -9.54 27.91
N PRO A 122 14.26 -10.27 26.94
CA PRO A 122 15.70 -10.47 26.86
C PRO A 122 16.47 -9.16 26.62
N ILE A 123 15.89 -8.19 25.90
CA ILE A 123 16.50 -6.86 25.70
C ILE A 123 16.56 -6.08 27.01
N TYR A 124 15.43 -6.00 27.74
CA TYR A 124 15.39 -5.39 29.06
C TYR A 124 16.41 -6.03 30.01
N ALA A 125 16.44 -7.36 30.04
CA ALA A 125 17.34 -8.12 30.89
C ALA A 125 18.82 -7.92 30.51
N LEU A 126 19.14 -7.85 29.22
CA LEU A 126 20.49 -7.57 28.72
C LEU A 126 20.96 -6.18 29.12
N ALA A 127 20.13 -5.15 28.93
CA ALA A 127 20.44 -3.77 29.29
C ALA A 127 20.80 -3.63 30.78
N ARG A 128 19.97 -4.21 31.67
CA ARG A 128 20.25 -4.24 33.11
C ARG A 128 21.55 -4.96 33.43
N ARG A 129 21.79 -6.10 32.78
CA ARG A 129 23.00 -6.91 32.97
C ARG A 129 24.27 -6.17 32.51
N ARG A 130 24.14 -5.22 31.59
CA ARG A 130 25.22 -4.35 31.12
C ARG A 130 25.32 -3.04 31.90
N GLY A 131 24.68 -2.93 33.07
CA GLY A 131 24.86 -1.82 34.00
C GLY A 131 24.13 -0.54 33.61
N LEU A 132 23.09 -0.65 32.78
CA LEU A 132 22.10 0.38 32.51
C LEU A 132 20.97 0.31 33.55
N ASN A 133 20.41 1.45 33.96
CA ASN A 133 19.30 1.47 34.91
C ASN A 133 18.00 0.92 34.30
N ASP A 134 16.99 0.69 35.15
CA ASP A 134 15.74 0.06 34.74
C ASP A 134 14.93 0.90 33.73
N TRP A 135 15.06 2.23 33.75
CA TRP A 135 14.35 3.12 32.81
C TRP A 135 14.96 3.10 31.41
N LEU A 136 16.28 3.11 31.30
CA LEU A 136 16.98 2.96 30.03
C LEU A 136 16.85 1.52 29.50
N ALA A 137 16.81 0.52 30.39
CA ALA A 137 16.46 -0.84 29.98
C ALA A 137 15.03 -0.92 29.43
N LEU A 138 14.08 -0.24 30.09
CA LEU A 138 12.69 -0.14 29.63
C LEU A 138 12.61 0.58 28.27
N SER A 139 13.36 1.67 28.05
CA SER A 139 13.32 2.39 26.77
C SER A 139 13.78 1.52 25.60
N PHE A 140 14.77 0.64 25.77
CA PHE A 140 15.14 -0.33 24.72
C PHE A 140 14.07 -1.39 24.49
N ALA A 141 13.42 -1.86 25.55
CA ALA A 141 12.32 -2.81 25.43
C ALA A 141 11.11 -2.19 24.70
N LEU A 142 10.77 -0.94 25.03
CA LEU A 142 9.75 -0.17 24.32
C LEU A 142 10.16 0.13 22.88
N ALA A 143 11.43 0.48 22.63
CA ALA A 143 11.92 0.71 21.27
C ALA A 143 11.81 -0.53 20.39
N PHE A 144 11.98 -1.74 20.95
CA PHE A 144 11.70 -2.98 20.22
C PHE A 144 10.22 -3.14 19.88
N LEU A 145 9.31 -2.95 20.86
CA LEU A 145 7.86 -3.09 20.64
C LEU A 145 7.29 -2.00 19.70
N LEU A 146 7.87 -0.80 19.73
CA LEU A 146 7.54 0.32 18.84
C LEU A 146 8.28 0.25 17.50
N ASN A 147 9.15 -0.74 17.28
CA ASN A 147 9.98 -0.79 16.08
C ASN A 147 9.13 -1.16 14.85
N PRO A 148 9.06 -0.31 13.81
CA PRO A 148 8.31 -0.62 12.60
C PRO A 148 8.69 -1.94 11.91
N THR A 149 9.96 -2.35 11.97
CA THR A 149 10.43 -3.59 11.34
C THR A 149 9.80 -4.84 11.97
N ILE A 150 9.72 -4.92 13.31
CA ILE A 150 9.05 -6.06 13.95
C ILE A 150 7.53 -5.97 13.82
N GLN A 151 6.98 -4.75 13.83
CA GLN A 151 5.56 -4.53 13.60
C GLN A 151 5.14 -4.98 12.19
N ALA A 152 5.93 -4.68 11.16
CA ALA A 152 5.69 -5.13 9.79
C ALA A 152 5.66 -6.66 9.71
N ALA A 153 6.67 -7.32 10.28
CA ALA A 153 6.75 -8.77 10.27
C ALA A 153 5.62 -9.45 11.06
N ASN A 154 5.12 -8.80 12.11
CA ASN A 154 4.01 -9.32 12.92
C ASN A 154 2.62 -8.93 12.38
N TRP A 155 2.52 -7.81 11.66
CA TRP A 155 1.32 -7.35 10.94
C TRP A 155 0.97 -8.28 9.77
N LEU A 156 2.01 -8.81 9.13
CA LEU A 156 1.86 -9.85 8.13
C LEU A 156 1.30 -11.13 8.75
N GLU A 157 1.00 -12.09 7.90
CA GLU A 157 0.45 -13.38 8.30
C GLU A 157 1.44 -14.17 9.18
N PHE A 158 1.03 -15.36 9.65
CA PHE A 158 1.94 -16.19 10.43
C PHE A 158 3.18 -16.56 9.60
N HIS A 159 4.38 -16.32 10.15
CA HIS A 159 5.65 -16.70 9.55
C HIS A 159 6.61 -17.15 10.66
N PRO A 160 7.18 -18.36 10.58
CA PRO A 160 8.10 -18.86 11.60
C PRO A 160 9.32 -17.97 11.82
N VAL A 161 9.82 -17.35 10.75
CA VAL A 161 10.94 -16.39 10.81
C VAL A 161 10.65 -15.18 11.71
N THR A 162 9.40 -14.78 11.88
CA THR A 162 9.00 -13.66 12.76
C THR A 162 9.23 -13.98 14.24
N LEU A 163 9.37 -15.26 14.60
CA LEU A 163 9.72 -15.70 15.96
C LEU A 163 11.23 -15.59 16.25
N ALA A 164 12.06 -15.63 15.20
CA ALA A 164 13.51 -15.66 15.30
C ALA A 164 14.12 -14.47 16.08
N PRO A 165 13.64 -13.21 15.94
CA PRO A 165 14.16 -12.07 16.70
C PRO A 165 14.13 -12.30 18.21
N THR A 166 12.99 -12.76 18.74
CA THR A 166 12.84 -13.07 20.17
C THR A 166 13.84 -14.12 20.61
N PHE A 167 13.96 -15.22 19.85
CA PHE A 167 14.87 -16.32 20.19
C PHE A 167 16.35 -15.93 20.06
N LEU A 168 16.74 -15.16 19.04
CA LEU A 168 18.10 -14.67 18.85
C LEU A 168 18.52 -13.71 19.98
N MET A 169 17.64 -12.78 20.37
CA MET A 169 17.91 -11.88 21.50
C MET A 169 18.00 -12.65 22.82
N ALA A 170 17.14 -13.64 23.05
CA ALA A 170 17.20 -14.51 24.22
C ALA A 170 18.48 -15.36 24.25
N ALA A 171 18.86 -15.96 23.11
CA ALA A 171 20.09 -16.73 22.97
C ALA A 171 21.31 -15.85 23.31
N PHE A 172 21.39 -14.65 22.72
CA PHE A 172 22.48 -13.72 23.01
C PHE A 172 22.51 -13.31 24.49
N TYR A 173 21.34 -12.99 25.07
CA TYR A 173 21.23 -12.70 26.51
C TYR A 173 21.79 -13.85 27.36
N PHE A 174 21.38 -15.10 27.11
CA PHE A 174 21.84 -16.25 27.88
C PHE A 174 23.30 -16.62 27.65
N LEU A 175 23.84 -16.34 26.45
CA LEU A 175 25.26 -16.45 26.16
C LEU A 175 26.07 -15.49 27.04
N ILE A 176 25.68 -14.20 27.06
CA ILE A 176 26.25 -13.21 27.97
C ILE A 176 26.03 -13.66 29.42
N ALA A 177 24.86 -14.26 29.71
CA ALA A 177 24.50 -14.78 31.03
C ALA A 177 25.45 -15.86 31.58
N GLY A 178 26.17 -16.56 30.70
CA GLY A 178 26.92 -17.76 31.06
C GLY A 178 26.01 -18.98 31.27
N GLN A 179 24.74 -18.92 30.81
CA GLN A 179 23.77 -19.99 30.97
C GLN A 179 23.69 -20.83 29.70
N THR A 180 24.71 -21.67 29.48
CA THR A 180 24.92 -22.42 28.24
C THR A 180 23.73 -23.28 27.80
N GLN A 181 23.02 -23.91 28.74
CA GLN A 181 21.85 -24.74 28.42
C GLN A 181 20.70 -23.92 27.82
N ARG A 182 20.39 -22.76 28.43
CA ARG A 182 19.35 -21.86 27.93
C ARG A 182 19.77 -21.20 26.62
N PHE A 183 21.04 -20.83 26.50
CA PHE A 183 21.60 -20.39 25.22
C PHE A 183 21.38 -21.44 24.12
N GLY A 184 21.74 -22.70 24.36
CA GLY A 184 21.56 -23.79 23.41
C GLY A 184 20.10 -24.01 23.02
N LEU A 185 19.17 -23.95 23.99
CA LEU A 185 17.73 -24.04 23.71
C LEU A 185 17.24 -22.93 22.77
N PHE A 186 17.53 -21.67 23.09
CA PHE A 186 17.08 -20.54 22.26
C PHE A 186 17.83 -20.46 20.92
N ALA A 187 19.09 -20.89 20.86
CA ALA A 187 19.83 -21.04 19.61
C ALA A 187 19.19 -22.11 18.70
N LEU A 188 18.75 -23.24 19.26
CA LEU A 188 18.03 -24.28 18.52
C LEU A 188 16.66 -23.80 18.03
N LEU A 189 15.89 -23.13 18.90
CA LEU A 189 14.59 -22.55 18.52
C LEU A 189 14.75 -21.51 17.40
N ALA A 190 15.76 -20.63 17.49
CA ALA A 190 16.06 -19.65 16.44
C ALA A 190 16.45 -20.35 15.13
N ALA A 191 17.41 -21.28 15.15
CA ALA A 191 17.85 -22.00 13.95
C ALA A 191 16.72 -22.82 13.29
N GLY A 192 15.75 -23.30 14.09
CA GLY A 192 14.58 -24.00 13.59
C GLY A 192 13.52 -23.11 12.91
N CYS A 193 13.65 -21.78 12.98
CA CYS A 193 12.68 -20.85 12.41
C CYS A 193 12.80 -20.71 10.89
N LYS A 194 13.98 -20.93 10.32
CA LYS A 194 14.22 -20.90 8.86
C LYS A 194 15.64 -21.36 8.54
N GLU A 195 15.87 -21.86 7.33
CA GLU A 195 17.15 -22.40 6.87
C GLU A 195 18.35 -21.46 7.09
N GLU A 196 18.20 -20.15 6.84
CA GLU A 196 19.29 -19.18 6.95
C GLU A 196 19.56 -18.71 8.38
N ILE A 197 18.63 -18.90 9.32
CA ILE A 197 18.77 -18.39 10.70
C ILE A 197 19.91 -19.11 11.44
N GLY A 198 20.23 -20.34 11.05
CA GLY A 198 21.43 -21.05 11.53
C GLY A 198 22.73 -20.27 11.30
N LEU A 199 22.85 -19.49 10.22
CA LEU A 199 24.01 -18.63 9.96
C LEU A 199 24.11 -17.50 11.00
N LEU A 200 22.98 -16.91 11.40
CA LEU A 200 22.95 -15.88 12.46
C LEU A 200 23.34 -16.45 13.82
N VAL A 201 22.89 -17.68 14.13
CA VAL A 201 23.30 -18.39 15.34
C VAL A 201 24.79 -18.74 15.29
N ALA A 202 25.33 -19.13 14.13
CA ALA A 202 26.76 -19.34 13.93
C ALA A 202 27.56 -18.05 14.18
N MET A 203 27.05 -16.88 13.76
CA MET A 203 27.67 -15.58 14.08
C MET A 203 27.66 -15.28 15.58
N ILE A 204 26.60 -15.64 16.31
CA ILE A 204 26.62 -15.58 17.79
C ILE A 204 27.69 -16.52 18.37
N GLY A 205 27.90 -17.70 17.76
CA GLY A 205 29.01 -18.60 18.07
C GLY A 205 30.39 -17.97 17.83
N LEU A 206 30.56 -17.26 16.71
CA LEU A 206 31.78 -16.52 16.39
C LEU A 206 32.05 -15.42 17.44
N TYR A 207 31.00 -14.71 17.87
CA TYR A 207 31.10 -13.75 18.97
C TYR A 207 31.52 -14.43 20.28
N ALA A 208 30.95 -15.61 20.60
CA ALA A 208 31.35 -16.39 21.77
C ALA A 208 32.84 -16.79 21.73
N TRP A 209 33.34 -17.17 20.55
CA TRP A 209 34.75 -17.51 20.36
C TRP A 209 35.66 -16.29 20.50
N LEU A 210 35.45 -15.24 19.70
CA LEU A 210 36.40 -14.14 19.57
C LEU A 210 36.24 -13.08 20.67
N ALA A 211 35.01 -12.63 20.92
CA ALA A 211 34.74 -11.55 21.85
C ALA A 211 34.66 -12.04 23.31
N LEU A 212 34.03 -13.19 23.54
CA LEU A 212 33.91 -13.76 24.89
C LEU A 212 35.03 -14.76 25.26
N ARG A 213 35.92 -15.07 24.32
CA ARG A 213 37.06 -16.01 24.51
C ARG A 213 36.62 -17.39 25.00
N ARG A 214 35.49 -17.90 24.49
CA ARG A 214 34.94 -19.24 24.77
C ARG A 214 35.01 -20.14 23.53
N PRO A 215 36.20 -20.58 23.10
CA PRO A 215 36.39 -21.25 21.81
C PRO A 215 35.59 -22.54 21.67
N ARG A 216 35.53 -23.38 22.71
CA ARG A 216 34.78 -24.66 22.65
C ARG A 216 33.30 -24.45 22.35
N LEU A 217 32.67 -23.51 23.06
CA LEU A 217 31.26 -23.18 22.86
C LEU A 217 31.05 -22.50 21.49
N GLY A 218 31.93 -21.56 21.14
CA GLY A 218 31.84 -20.83 19.88
C GLY A 218 31.97 -21.74 18.66
N LEU A 219 33.03 -22.56 18.60
CA LEU A 219 33.26 -23.52 17.52
C LEU A 219 32.15 -24.56 17.42
N ALA A 220 31.66 -25.09 18.54
CA ALA A 220 30.53 -26.02 18.54
C ALA A 220 29.26 -25.36 17.98
N THR A 221 28.97 -24.13 18.39
CA THR A 221 27.81 -23.37 17.90
C THR A 221 27.93 -23.10 16.40
N MET A 222 29.10 -22.64 15.95
CA MET A 222 29.37 -22.38 14.53
C MET A 222 29.21 -23.65 13.68
N ALA A 223 29.80 -24.76 14.12
CA ALA A 223 29.74 -26.03 13.39
C ALA A 223 28.31 -26.57 13.32
N LEU A 224 27.58 -26.59 14.43
CA LEU A 224 26.22 -27.12 14.48
C LEU A 224 25.23 -26.22 13.72
N ALA A 225 25.26 -24.92 13.95
CA ALA A 225 24.29 -24.00 13.34
C ALA A 225 24.61 -23.69 11.88
N GLY A 226 25.89 -23.53 11.53
CA GLY A 226 26.32 -23.39 10.14
C GLY A 226 26.10 -24.68 9.36
N GLY A 227 26.43 -25.84 9.96
CA GLY A 227 26.14 -27.15 9.38
C GLY A 227 24.65 -27.39 9.15
N TRP A 228 23.79 -26.93 10.07
CA TRP A 228 22.34 -26.95 9.89
C TRP A 228 21.89 -26.15 8.66
N SER A 229 22.32 -24.89 8.52
CA SER A 229 21.96 -24.07 7.35
C SER A 229 22.44 -24.69 6.04
N LEU A 230 23.66 -25.23 6.01
CA LEU A 230 24.19 -25.93 4.83
C LEU A 230 23.38 -27.19 4.50
N LEU A 231 23.03 -27.98 5.52
CA LEU A 231 22.20 -29.18 5.35
C LEU A 231 20.80 -28.82 4.85
N ALA A 232 20.19 -27.76 5.39
CA ALA A 232 18.86 -27.31 4.99
C ALA A 232 18.82 -26.91 3.51
N VAL A 233 19.78 -26.07 3.08
CA VAL A 233 19.82 -25.53 1.71
C VAL A 233 20.34 -26.55 0.69
N PHE A 234 21.48 -27.20 0.96
CA PHE A 234 22.15 -28.07 -0.02
C PHE A 234 21.76 -29.55 0.10
N GLY A 235 21.11 -29.94 1.21
CA GLY A 235 20.64 -31.30 1.43
C GLY A 235 19.13 -31.42 1.31
N ILE A 236 18.40 -30.82 2.26
CA ILE A 236 16.94 -31.00 2.40
C ILE A 236 16.20 -30.41 1.19
N GLN A 237 16.44 -29.14 0.85
CA GLN A 237 15.79 -28.52 -0.31
C GLN A 237 16.19 -29.18 -1.64
N GLN A 238 17.45 -29.61 -1.77
CA GLN A 238 17.92 -30.35 -2.95
C GLN A 238 17.15 -31.65 -3.17
N VAL A 239 16.90 -32.41 -2.10
CA VAL A 239 16.13 -33.66 -2.18
C VAL A 239 14.64 -33.40 -2.36
N ALA A 240 14.10 -32.35 -1.71
CA ALA A 240 12.67 -32.08 -1.70
C ALA A 240 12.15 -31.34 -2.95
N ALA A 241 12.98 -30.52 -3.61
CA ALA A 241 12.57 -29.67 -4.73
C ALA A 241 13.63 -29.51 -5.84
N GLY A 242 14.72 -30.31 -5.83
CA GLY A 242 15.78 -30.23 -6.85
C GLY A 242 16.72 -29.02 -6.70
N GLY A 243 16.53 -28.18 -5.68
CA GLY A 243 17.36 -27.03 -5.37
C GLY A 243 16.62 -25.95 -4.60
N ASN A 244 17.31 -24.86 -4.28
CA ASN A 244 16.69 -23.69 -3.66
C ASN A 244 16.01 -22.83 -4.74
N ILE A 245 14.68 -22.72 -4.66
CA ILE A 245 13.86 -21.98 -5.63
C ILE A 245 14.11 -20.46 -5.67
N HIS A 246 14.81 -19.91 -4.66
CA HIS A 246 15.12 -18.48 -4.59
C HIS A 246 16.46 -18.10 -5.20
N TRP A 247 17.23 -19.07 -5.71
CA TRP A 247 18.55 -18.81 -6.30
C TRP A 247 18.51 -17.86 -7.51
N GLY A 248 17.37 -17.80 -8.21
CA GLY A 248 17.14 -16.89 -9.33
C GLY A 248 17.28 -15.40 -8.97
N ARG A 249 17.06 -15.03 -7.70
CA ARG A 249 17.26 -13.65 -7.21
C ARG A 249 18.72 -13.19 -7.28
N TYR A 250 19.66 -14.11 -7.47
CA TYR A 250 21.09 -13.83 -7.54
C TYR A 250 21.70 -14.23 -8.90
N ALA A 251 20.86 -14.42 -9.93
CA ALA A 251 21.32 -14.86 -11.26
C ALA A 251 22.33 -13.88 -11.89
N TYR A 252 22.19 -12.58 -11.61
CA TYR A 252 23.11 -11.54 -12.09
C TYR A 252 24.56 -11.69 -11.57
N LEU A 253 24.77 -12.48 -10.51
CA LEU A 253 26.10 -12.77 -9.96
C LEU A 253 26.81 -13.94 -10.66
N GLY A 254 26.11 -14.71 -11.49
CA GLY A 254 26.67 -15.84 -12.24
C GLY A 254 25.76 -17.07 -12.21
N GLU A 255 26.08 -18.06 -13.03
CA GLU A 255 25.23 -19.26 -13.19
C GLU A 255 25.38 -20.22 -12.01
N THR A 256 26.62 -20.54 -11.60
CA THR A 256 26.88 -21.48 -10.50
C THR A 256 27.07 -20.76 -9.16
N THR A 257 27.06 -21.51 -8.05
CA THR A 257 27.37 -20.96 -6.72
C THR A 257 28.80 -20.43 -6.64
N LEU A 258 29.75 -21.09 -7.31
CA LEU A 258 31.15 -20.66 -7.34
C LEU A 258 31.29 -19.34 -8.11
N ASP A 259 30.63 -19.20 -9.26
CA ASP A 259 30.66 -17.95 -10.05
C ASP A 259 30.13 -16.78 -9.23
N LYS A 260 29.04 -16.97 -8.49
CA LYS A 260 28.49 -15.93 -7.60
C LYS A 260 29.51 -15.47 -6.57
N LEU A 261 30.23 -16.41 -5.96
CA LEU A 261 31.29 -16.09 -4.99
C LEU A 261 32.49 -15.38 -5.64
N ILE A 262 32.88 -15.78 -6.85
CA ILE A 262 33.94 -15.13 -7.61
C ILE A 262 33.51 -13.69 -7.93
N THR A 263 32.32 -13.49 -8.50
CA THR A 263 31.77 -12.17 -8.85
C THR A 263 31.69 -11.24 -7.64
N LEU A 264 31.27 -11.73 -6.48
CA LEU A 264 31.24 -10.95 -5.23
C LEU A 264 32.60 -10.35 -4.86
N VAL A 265 33.69 -11.00 -5.26
CA VAL A 265 35.07 -10.57 -4.95
C VAL A 265 35.71 -9.82 -6.13
N THR A 266 35.43 -10.24 -7.37
CA THR A 266 36.12 -9.74 -8.56
C THR A 266 35.40 -8.59 -9.26
N GLN A 267 34.11 -8.36 -8.99
CA GLN A 267 33.27 -7.35 -9.66
C GLN A 267 32.58 -6.41 -8.66
N PRO A 268 33.34 -5.55 -7.95
CA PRO A 268 32.78 -4.66 -6.92
C PRO A 268 31.82 -3.60 -7.47
N ASP A 269 31.94 -3.23 -8.74
CA ASP A 269 31.06 -2.33 -9.47
C ASP A 269 29.64 -2.92 -9.62
N VAL A 270 29.53 -4.21 -9.91
CA VAL A 270 28.24 -4.93 -9.97
C VAL A 270 27.55 -4.92 -8.61
N ILE A 271 28.33 -5.11 -7.53
CA ILE A 271 27.79 -5.08 -6.16
C ILE A 271 27.37 -3.66 -5.78
N ALA A 272 28.18 -2.65 -6.08
CA ALA A 272 27.83 -1.26 -5.81
C ALA A 272 26.54 -0.85 -6.53
N ALA A 273 26.38 -1.24 -7.80
CA ALA A 273 25.15 -1.00 -8.56
C ALA A 273 23.93 -1.68 -7.92
N GLN A 274 24.06 -2.93 -7.46
CA GLN A 274 22.96 -3.61 -6.76
C GLN A 274 22.62 -2.92 -5.44
N LEU A 275 23.62 -2.56 -4.62
CA LEU A 275 23.37 -1.89 -3.33
C LEU A 275 22.72 -0.51 -3.52
N GLN A 276 23.02 0.17 -4.63
CA GLN A 276 22.34 1.41 -5.01
C GLN A 276 20.87 1.16 -5.40
N ARG A 277 20.59 0.14 -6.22
CA ARG A 277 19.20 -0.27 -6.55
C ARG A 277 18.41 -0.69 -5.32
N ALA A 278 19.08 -1.32 -4.35
CA ALA A 278 18.52 -1.71 -3.07
C ALA A 278 18.31 -0.54 -2.09
N GLU A 279 18.65 0.69 -2.49
CA GLU A 279 18.58 1.89 -1.65
C GLU A 279 19.23 1.70 -0.28
N ILE A 280 20.46 1.16 -0.25
CA ILE A 280 21.18 0.78 0.99
C ILE A 280 21.16 1.87 2.08
N GLY A 281 21.22 3.16 1.68
CA GLY A 281 21.14 4.29 2.61
C GLY A 281 19.80 4.37 3.34
N ARG A 282 18.69 4.25 2.60
CA ARG A 282 17.33 4.20 3.17
C ARG A 282 17.15 2.95 4.02
N TYR A 283 17.63 1.80 3.55
CA TYR A 283 17.56 0.53 4.29
C TYR A 283 18.19 0.63 5.69
N PHE A 284 19.42 1.15 5.80
CA PHE A 284 20.05 1.33 7.11
C PHE A 284 19.44 2.47 7.92
N PHE A 285 18.98 3.55 7.29
CA PHE A 285 18.29 4.63 7.98
C PHE A 285 17.02 4.13 8.70
N GLU A 286 16.18 3.38 7.99
CA GLU A 286 14.96 2.77 8.55
C GLU A 286 15.26 1.79 9.68
N LEU A 287 16.34 1.01 9.58
CA LEU A 287 16.76 0.08 10.64
C LEU A 287 17.31 0.77 11.88
N LEU A 288 18.13 1.81 11.71
CA LEU A 288 18.92 2.42 12.79
C LEU A 288 18.22 3.59 13.48
N LEU A 289 17.33 4.30 12.78
CA LEU A 289 16.59 5.43 13.34
C LEU A 289 15.80 5.02 14.59
N PRO A 290 15.00 3.93 14.63
CA PRO A 290 14.20 3.58 15.81
C PRO A 290 15.00 3.31 17.10
N VAL A 291 16.31 3.10 17.00
CA VAL A 291 17.23 2.92 18.15
C VAL A 291 18.16 4.11 18.36
N GLY A 292 17.87 5.27 17.75
CA GLY A 292 18.65 6.50 17.86
C GLY A 292 20.08 6.35 17.35
N PHE A 293 20.31 5.48 16.36
CA PHE A 293 21.62 5.12 15.81
C PHE A 293 22.61 4.53 16.84
N ALA A 294 22.16 4.19 18.06
CA ALA A 294 23.02 3.66 19.11
C ALA A 294 23.71 2.33 18.73
N ALA A 295 23.14 1.59 17.78
CA ALA A 295 23.71 0.35 17.26
C ALA A 295 25.10 0.54 16.61
N LEU A 296 25.39 1.72 16.06
CA LEU A 296 26.68 2.05 15.48
C LEU A 296 27.82 2.08 16.51
N LEU A 297 27.51 2.16 17.80
CA LEU A 297 28.49 2.17 18.89
C LEU A 297 29.01 0.78 19.26
N ALA A 298 28.42 -0.29 18.70
CA ALA A 298 28.89 -1.67 18.84
C ALA A 298 28.86 -2.39 17.46
N PRO A 299 29.69 -1.94 16.50
CA PRO A 299 29.68 -2.49 15.15
C PRO A 299 29.98 -3.98 15.13
N GLU A 300 30.76 -4.50 16.08
CA GLU A 300 31.06 -5.93 16.16
C GLU A 300 29.83 -6.80 16.50
N VAL A 301 28.80 -6.23 17.13
CA VAL A 301 27.52 -6.89 17.39
C VAL A 301 26.58 -6.72 16.20
N LEU A 302 26.60 -5.55 15.56
CA LEU A 302 25.82 -5.27 14.35
C LEU A 302 26.24 -6.18 13.19
N LEU A 303 27.54 -6.44 13.04
CA LEU A 303 28.12 -7.34 12.02
C LEU A 303 27.63 -8.78 12.14
N LEU A 304 27.04 -9.19 13.28
CA LEU A 304 26.45 -10.52 13.41
C LEU A 304 25.21 -10.71 12.51
N ALA A 305 24.58 -9.61 12.06
CA ALA A 305 23.50 -9.64 11.07
C ALA A 305 23.99 -9.81 9.63
N SER A 306 25.30 -9.87 9.37
CA SER A 306 25.85 -9.84 8.01
C SER A 306 25.28 -10.91 7.07
N PRO A 307 24.96 -12.16 7.50
CA PRO A 307 24.35 -13.13 6.59
C PRO A 307 22.99 -12.66 6.05
N SER A 308 22.09 -12.20 6.91
CA SER A 308 20.77 -11.71 6.48
C SER A 308 20.84 -10.38 5.77
N LEU A 309 21.77 -9.50 6.13
CA LEU A 309 22.03 -8.27 5.37
C LEU A 309 22.49 -8.59 3.94
N ALA A 310 23.40 -9.55 3.77
CA ALA A 310 23.86 -9.98 2.45
C ALA A 310 22.72 -10.61 1.64
N ILE A 311 21.94 -11.51 2.24
CA ILE A 311 20.77 -12.12 1.59
C ILE A 311 19.80 -11.05 1.09
N ASN A 312 19.45 -10.08 1.93
CA ASN A 312 18.47 -9.05 1.58
C ASN A 312 19.01 -8.07 0.54
N LEU A 313 20.20 -7.49 0.75
CA LEU A 313 20.71 -6.40 -0.07
C LEU A 313 21.29 -6.85 -1.42
N LEU A 314 21.67 -8.12 -1.55
CA LEU A 314 22.16 -8.69 -2.81
C LEU A 314 21.05 -9.33 -3.65
N ALA A 315 19.82 -9.42 -3.14
CA ALA A 315 18.73 -10.02 -3.90
C ALA A 315 18.25 -9.03 -4.97
N ASP A 316 18.16 -9.48 -6.22
CA ASP A 316 17.44 -8.76 -7.27
C ASP A 316 15.92 -8.99 -7.10
N PHE A 317 15.40 -8.49 -5.99
CA PHE A 317 14.02 -8.67 -5.58
C PHE A 317 13.61 -7.54 -4.62
N THR A 318 12.99 -6.49 -5.17
CA THR A 318 12.59 -5.27 -4.44
C THR A 318 11.92 -5.51 -3.07
N PRO A 319 11.02 -6.52 -2.89
CA PRO A 319 10.44 -6.80 -1.58
C PRO A 319 11.46 -7.05 -0.46
N MET A 320 12.63 -7.63 -0.75
CA MET A 320 13.69 -7.88 0.25
C MET A 320 14.39 -6.62 0.75
N HIS A 321 14.21 -5.48 0.06
CA HIS A 321 14.76 -4.18 0.45
C HIS A 321 13.80 -3.36 1.33
N GLN A 322 12.57 -3.85 1.54
CA GLN A 322 11.56 -3.16 2.34
C GLN A 322 11.69 -3.48 3.83
N VAL A 323 12.20 -2.52 4.61
CA VAL A 323 12.52 -2.71 6.04
C VAL A 323 11.32 -2.62 6.96
N THR A 324 10.32 -1.82 6.59
CA THR A 324 9.22 -1.41 7.47
C THR A 324 7.83 -1.82 6.96
N THR A 325 7.76 -2.56 5.86
CA THR A 325 6.49 -3.06 5.28
C THR A 325 6.43 -4.58 5.11
N LEU A 326 7.59 -5.28 5.08
CA LEU A 326 7.67 -6.72 4.84
C LEU A 326 8.53 -7.45 5.89
N ILE A 327 8.42 -8.79 5.92
CA ILE A 327 9.10 -9.66 6.91
C ILE A 327 10.63 -9.71 6.80
N TYR A 328 11.22 -9.39 5.63
CA TYR A 328 12.61 -9.78 5.31
C TYR A 328 13.67 -9.15 6.22
N ALA A 329 13.41 -7.96 6.77
CA ALA A 329 14.35 -7.30 7.70
C ALA A 329 14.24 -7.81 9.15
N ALA A 330 13.24 -8.63 9.48
CA ALA A 330 13.04 -9.14 10.85
C ALA A 330 14.28 -9.86 11.42
N PRO A 331 14.99 -10.75 10.68
CA PRO A 331 16.19 -11.41 11.19
C PRO A 331 17.39 -10.47 11.46
N VAL A 332 17.41 -9.28 10.86
CA VAL A 332 18.46 -8.27 11.05
C VAL A 332 18.23 -7.48 12.34
N LEU A 333 16.97 -7.13 12.63
CA LEU A 333 16.56 -6.34 13.78
C LEU A 333 17.13 -6.78 15.14
N PRO A 334 17.15 -8.07 15.54
CA PRO A 334 17.67 -8.46 16.85
C PRO A 334 19.10 -7.97 17.07
N PHE A 335 19.96 -7.99 16.04
CA PHE A 335 21.33 -7.52 16.16
C PHE A 335 21.46 -6.00 16.20
N VAL A 336 20.54 -5.28 15.55
CA VAL A 336 20.42 -3.81 15.71
C VAL A 336 20.09 -3.48 17.16
N MET A 337 19.10 -4.17 17.76
CA MET A 337 18.71 -3.97 19.16
C MET A 337 19.84 -4.35 20.13
N LEU A 338 20.48 -5.50 19.92
CA LEU A 338 21.59 -5.98 20.74
C LEU A 338 22.79 -5.01 20.65
N ALA A 339 23.14 -4.55 19.45
CA ALA A 339 24.21 -3.59 19.23
C ALA A 339 23.90 -2.25 19.90
N ALA A 340 22.64 -1.79 19.84
CA ALA A 340 22.23 -0.55 20.50
C ALA A 340 22.43 -0.62 22.02
N VAL A 341 21.99 -1.72 22.66
CA VAL A 341 22.19 -1.94 24.10
C VAL A 341 23.67 -2.02 24.45
N MET A 342 24.44 -2.80 23.69
CA MET A 342 25.88 -2.99 23.92
C MET A 342 26.69 -1.70 23.72
N GLY A 343 26.35 -0.94 22.70
CA GLY A 343 26.95 0.34 22.35
C GLY A 343 26.68 1.40 23.41
N THR A 344 25.43 1.54 23.85
CA THR A 344 25.08 2.45 24.95
C THR A 344 25.74 2.04 26.27
N ALA A 345 25.85 0.73 26.55
CA ALA A 345 26.55 0.25 27.73
C ALA A 345 28.05 0.58 27.73
N ARG A 346 28.71 0.48 26.57
CA ARG A 346 30.11 0.91 26.39
C ARG A 346 30.30 2.39 26.69
N VAL A 347 29.42 3.25 26.16
CA VAL A 347 29.49 4.69 26.44
C VAL A 347 29.21 4.98 27.92
N ASN A 348 28.22 4.30 28.51
CA ASN A 348 27.92 4.41 29.94
C ASN A 348 29.12 4.05 30.83
N GLU A 349 29.87 3.00 30.46
CA GLU A 349 31.11 2.63 31.15
C GLU A 349 32.20 3.70 31.00
N ASN A 350 32.39 4.24 29.80
CA ASN A 350 33.32 5.35 29.56
C ASN A 350 32.95 6.60 30.39
N VAL A 351 31.66 6.94 30.48
CA VAL A 351 31.17 8.05 31.32
C VAL A 351 31.44 7.78 32.80
N LYS A 352 31.21 6.54 33.28
CA LYS A 352 31.54 6.13 34.65
C LYS A 352 33.04 6.26 34.92
N LEU A 353 33.89 5.75 34.04
CA LEU A 353 35.35 5.81 34.17
C LEU A 353 35.86 7.26 34.15
N ALA A 354 35.35 8.10 33.25
CA ALA A 354 35.70 9.52 33.19
C ALA A 354 35.29 10.28 34.46
N ALA A 355 34.12 9.95 35.03
CA ALA A 355 33.67 10.50 36.31
C ALA A 355 34.57 10.08 37.48
N MET A 356 35.10 8.85 37.46
CA MET A 356 36.03 8.34 38.48
C MET A 356 37.47 8.89 38.31
N GLY A 357 37.94 9.07 37.08
CA GLY A 357 39.32 9.49 36.75
C GLY A 357 39.65 10.94 37.08
N ARG A 358 38.67 11.83 37.19
CA ARG A 358 38.86 13.24 37.61
C ARG A 358 38.85 13.45 39.13
N SER A 359 38.57 12.40 39.92
CA SER A 359 38.49 12.47 41.38
C SER A 359 39.83 12.31 42.11
N LYS A 360 40.94 12.03 41.42
CA LYS A 360 42.26 11.90 42.07
C LYS A 360 42.98 13.23 42.35
N ALA A 361 42.51 14.36 41.82
CA ALA A 361 43.19 15.65 41.92
C ALA A 361 42.56 16.67 42.89
N SER A 362 41.52 16.31 43.65
CA SER A 362 40.93 17.23 44.65
C SER A 362 40.50 16.48 45.89
N LEU A 363 41.41 16.39 46.86
CA LEU A 363 41.18 15.93 48.22
C LEU A 363 41.10 17.13 49.19
N THR A 364 40.48 18.25 48.78
CA THR A 364 40.26 19.39 49.70
C THR A 364 39.08 20.26 49.22
N SER A 365 37.84 19.79 49.35
CA SER A 365 36.66 20.67 49.46
C SER A 365 35.39 19.87 49.78
N THR A 366 34.81 20.14 50.94
CA THR A 366 33.49 19.66 51.38
C THR A 366 32.37 20.42 50.66
N SER A 367 32.20 20.19 49.37
CA SER A 367 30.98 20.55 48.65
C SER A 367 30.42 19.32 47.94
N ILE A 368 29.10 19.12 48.08
CA ILE A 368 28.37 17.97 47.52
C ILE A 368 28.62 17.94 46.00
N PRO A 369 29.13 16.84 45.40
CA PRO A 369 29.79 16.94 44.11
C PRO A 369 28.79 16.98 42.96
N ALA A 370 28.86 18.02 42.12
CA ALA A 370 28.26 18.05 40.78
C ALA A 370 28.71 16.85 39.89
N GLN A 371 29.80 16.16 40.28
CA GLN A 371 30.40 14.99 39.64
C GLN A 371 29.61 13.67 39.75
N THR A 372 28.59 13.58 40.62
CA THR A 372 27.75 12.37 40.77
C THR A 372 26.53 12.33 39.83
N ARG A 373 26.24 13.43 39.11
CA ARG A 373 25.05 13.55 38.25
C ARG A 373 25.25 13.11 36.79
N SER A 374 26.49 12.94 36.32
CA SER A 374 26.79 12.68 34.89
C SER A 374 26.27 11.34 34.38
N VAL A 375 26.38 10.26 35.18
CA VAL A 375 25.91 8.92 34.78
C VAL A 375 24.39 8.84 34.74
N PRO A 376 23.63 9.27 35.77
CA PRO A 376 22.17 9.34 35.69
C PRO A 376 21.68 10.26 34.58
N ALA A 377 22.33 11.42 34.36
CA ALA A 377 21.96 12.35 33.29
C ALA A 377 22.20 11.74 31.90
N PHE A 378 23.33 11.07 31.68
CA PHE A 378 23.61 10.36 30.43
C PHE A 378 22.56 9.25 30.19
N GLN A 379 22.28 8.42 31.20
CA GLN A 379 21.31 7.34 31.03
C GLN A 379 19.89 7.87 30.77
N MET A 380 19.51 8.99 31.39
CA MET A 380 18.24 9.67 31.09
C MET A 380 18.22 10.22 29.65
N ALA A 381 19.27 10.90 29.22
CA ALA A 381 19.38 11.43 27.87
C ALA A 381 19.37 10.32 26.81
N ALA A 382 20.07 9.22 27.06
CA ALA A 382 20.05 8.03 26.20
C ALA A 382 18.66 7.38 26.15
N ALA A 383 17.96 7.31 27.29
CA ALA A 383 16.61 6.76 27.34
C ALA A 383 15.62 7.63 26.54
N LEU A 384 15.73 8.96 26.68
CA LEU A 384 14.93 9.91 25.91
C LEU A 384 15.26 9.83 24.41
N LEU A 385 16.53 9.78 24.03
CA LEU A 385 16.94 9.65 22.63
C LEU A 385 16.35 8.39 22.01
N VAL A 386 16.56 7.22 22.64
CA VAL A 386 16.04 5.93 22.13
C VAL A 386 14.52 5.96 22.02
N LEU A 387 13.81 6.48 23.04
CA LEU A 387 12.36 6.52 23.04
C LEU A 387 11.81 7.50 21.99
N VAL A 388 12.38 8.71 21.88
CA VAL A 388 11.98 9.70 20.88
C VAL A 388 12.23 9.18 19.48
N SER A 389 13.38 8.56 19.22
CA SER A 389 13.67 8.00 17.90
C SER A 389 12.77 6.80 17.56
N ALA A 390 12.43 5.96 18.54
CA ALA A 390 11.44 4.90 18.36
C ALA A 390 10.04 5.47 18.03
N LEU A 391 9.63 6.56 18.69
CA LEU A 391 8.36 7.25 18.41
C LEU A 391 8.36 7.93 17.04
N ILE A 392 9.48 8.51 16.60
CA ILE A 392 9.64 9.03 15.23
C ILE A 392 9.49 7.88 14.22
N GLY A 393 10.19 6.76 14.43
CA GLY A 393 10.05 5.57 13.60
C GLY A 393 8.60 5.07 13.55
N GLN A 394 7.93 4.99 14.70
CA GLN A 394 6.51 4.63 14.81
C GLN A 394 5.62 5.59 14.01
N ARG A 395 5.86 6.90 14.08
CA ARG A 395 5.07 7.91 13.38
C ARG A 395 5.26 7.87 11.87
N LEU A 396 6.47 7.56 11.41
CA LEU A 396 6.80 7.50 9.99
C LEU A 396 6.37 6.18 9.34
N TRP A 397 6.56 5.04 10.02
CA TRP A 397 6.43 3.72 9.39
C TRP A 397 5.74 2.66 10.26
N GLY A 398 5.24 3.01 11.45
CA GLY A 398 4.62 2.04 12.35
C GLY A 398 3.15 1.75 12.04
N TYR A 399 2.61 0.70 12.66
CA TYR A 399 1.26 0.15 12.43
C TYR A 399 0.24 0.46 13.54
N LEU A 400 0.68 1.08 14.64
CA LEU A 400 -0.22 1.61 15.67
C LEU A 400 -1.01 2.82 15.13
N PRO A 401 -2.16 3.17 15.72
CA PRO A 401 -2.94 4.32 15.28
C PRO A 401 -2.10 5.59 15.20
N GLY A 402 -2.20 6.31 14.08
CA GLY A 402 -1.39 7.51 13.79
C GLY A 402 0.02 7.22 13.23
N GLY A 403 0.42 5.96 13.10
CA GLY A 403 1.64 5.55 12.38
C GLY A 403 1.44 5.55 10.86
N GLY A 404 2.53 5.70 10.10
CA GLY A 404 2.47 5.84 8.65
C GLY A 404 1.96 4.62 7.87
N ASN A 405 2.03 3.43 8.46
CA ASN A 405 1.54 2.18 7.88
C ASN A 405 0.24 1.68 8.55
N HIS A 406 -0.41 2.51 9.36
CA HIS A 406 -1.68 2.16 9.99
C HIS A 406 -2.79 2.01 8.93
N LEU A 407 -3.48 0.86 8.94
CA LEU A 407 -4.59 0.58 8.03
C LEU A 407 -5.89 0.37 8.82
N PRO A 408 -6.95 1.18 8.58
CA PRO A 408 -8.24 1.01 9.22
C PRO A 408 -9.01 -0.15 8.58
N LEU A 409 -8.81 -1.35 9.10
CA LEU A 409 -9.52 -2.54 8.64
C LEU A 409 -10.91 -2.65 9.25
N ARG A 410 -11.84 -3.25 8.51
CA ARG A 410 -13.21 -3.52 8.97
C ARG A 410 -13.74 -4.83 8.41
N VAL A 411 -14.55 -5.52 9.21
CA VAL A 411 -15.34 -6.67 8.75
C VAL A 411 -16.67 -6.14 8.23
N THR A 412 -16.90 -6.25 6.92
CA THR A 412 -18.12 -5.82 6.25
C THR A 412 -19.22 -6.88 6.37
N GLU A 413 -20.43 -6.53 5.95
CA GLU A 413 -21.52 -7.52 5.89
C GLU A 413 -21.23 -8.62 4.87
N HIS A 414 -20.62 -8.26 3.73
CA HIS A 414 -20.14 -9.22 2.74
C HIS A 414 -19.22 -10.28 3.39
N HIS A 415 -18.21 -9.87 4.17
CA HIS A 415 -17.34 -10.81 4.88
C HIS A 415 -18.09 -11.75 5.85
N ARG A 416 -19.18 -11.28 6.49
CA ARG A 416 -19.98 -12.12 7.39
C ARG A 416 -20.79 -13.16 6.64
N ARG A 417 -21.26 -12.84 5.43
CA ARG A 417 -22.02 -13.78 4.58
C ARG A 417 -21.18 -14.97 4.12
N ALA A 418 -19.86 -14.83 4.01
CA ALA A 418 -18.97 -15.95 3.68
C ALA A 418 -19.15 -17.17 4.61
N ALA A 419 -19.52 -16.96 5.88
CA ALA A 419 -19.66 -18.03 6.86
C ALA A 419 -20.71 -19.08 6.47
N THR A 420 -21.83 -18.68 5.85
CA THR A 420 -22.90 -19.60 5.43
C THR A 420 -22.45 -20.51 4.30
N ILE A 421 -21.59 -20.01 3.41
CA ILE A 421 -21.02 -20.76 2.30
C ILE A 421 -19.90 -21.68 2.77
N LEU A 422 -18.98 -21.18 3.62
CA LEU A 422 -17.88 -21.97 4.18
C LEU A 422 -18.39 -23.19 4.96
N ALA A 423 -19.50 -23.06 5.67
CA ALA A 423 -20.11 -24.15 6.45
C ALA A 423 -20.63 -25.32 5.60
N GLN A 424 -20.82 -25.14 4.29
CA GLN A 424 -21.32 -26.19 3.38
C GLN A 424 -20.19 -27.07 2.82
N ILE A 425 -18.94 -26.68 3.03
CA ILE A 425 -17.77 -27.42 2.56
C ILE A 425 -17.51 -28.57 3.54
N SER A 426 -17.49 -29.80 3.02
CA SER A 426 -17.17 -30.96 3.87
C SER A 426 -15.74 -30.83 4.45
N PRO A 427 -15.51 -31.20 5.72
CA PRO A 427 -14.21 -31.05 6.37
C PRO A 427 -13.07 -31.79 5.65
N ASP A 428 -13.36 -32.98 5.11
CA ASP A 428 -12.38 -33.85 4.46
C ASP A 428 -12.26 -33.63 2.94
N ALA A 429 -13.07 -32.73 2.37
CA ALA A 429 -13.10 -32.51 0.93
C ALA A 429 -11.85 -31.77 0.43
N ALA A 430 -11.40 -32.13 -0.77
CA ALA A 430 -10.38 -31.36 -1.50
C ALA A 430 -11.01 -30.08 -2.06
N VAL A 431 -10.34 -28.95 -1.88
CA VAL A 431 -10.88 -27.63 -2.26
C VAL A 431 -9.88 -26.88 -3.13
N SER A 432 -10.37 -26.25 -4.18
CA SER A 432 -9.67 -25.16 -4.86
C SER A 432 -10.29 -23.84 -4.44
N ALA A 433 -9.49 -22.90 -3.94
CA ALA A 433 -10.00 -21.63 -3.43
C ALA A 433 -9.16 -20.46 -3.96
N GLN A 434 -9.83 -19.34 -4.21
CA GLN A 434 -9.16 -18.06 -4.51
C GLN A 434 -8.27 -17.59 -3.37
N ASP A 435 -7.29 -16.75 -3.70
CA ASP A 435 -6.21 -16.32 -2.83
C ASP A 435 -6.65 -15.87 -1.42
N ARG A 436 -7.65 -14.99 -1.35
CA ARG A 436 -8.15 -14.44 -0.08
C ARG A 436 -9.07 -15.38 0.70
N LEU A 437 -9.69 -16.35 0.04
CA LEU A 437 -10.59 -17.33 0.66
C LEU A 437 -9.83 -18.57 1.15
N ASN A 438 -8.73 -18.89 0.49
CA ASN A 438 -7.92 -20.08 0.71
C ASN A 438 -7.45 -20.22 2.18
N PRO A 439 -6.97 -19.17 2.88
CA PRO A 439 -6.68 -19.26 4.32
C PRO A 439 -7.84 -19.75 5.18
N HIS A 440 -9.07 -19.37 4.85
CA HIS A 440 -10.29 -19.70 5.61
C HIS A 440 -10.75 -21.14 5.45
N VAL A 441 -10.21 -21.85 4.45
CA VAL A 441 -10.47 -23.27 4.21
C VAL A 441 -9.19 -24.10 4.32
N SER A 442 -8.11 -23.58 4.89
CA SER A 442 -6.80 -24.27 4.85
C SER A 442 -6.61 -25.40 5.86
N GLY A 443 -7.54 -25.58 6.80
CA GLY A 443 -7.52 -26.67 7.79
C GLY A 443 -7.95 -28.03 7.21
N ARG A 444 -7.31 -28.48 6.13
CA ARG A 444 -7.63 -29.71 5.41
C ARG A 444 -6.42 -30.33 4.72
N ARG A 445 -6.53 -31.60 4.32
CA ARG A 445 -5.43 -32.37 3.71
C ARG A 445 -5.00 -31.84 2.34
N THR A 446 -5.96 -31.47 1.49
CA THR A 446 -5.75 -30.99 0.11
C THR A 446 -6.50 -29.68 -0.12
N LEU A 447 -5.74 -28.67 -0.55
CA LEU A 447 -6.16 -27.31 -0.83
C LEU A 447 -5.32 -26.75 -1.98
N TYR A 448 -5.96 -26.33 -3.06
CA TYR A 448 -5.32 -25.72 -4.21
C TYR A 448 -5.58 -24.22 -4.26
N LEU A 449 -4.64 -23.47 -4.84
CA LEU A 449 -4.85 -22.09 -5.25
C LEU A 449 -5.55 -22.10 -6.62
N PHE A 450 -6.77 -21.57 -6.67
CA PHE A 450 -7.49 -21.39 -7.93
C PHE A 450 -6.67 -20.51 -8.89
N PRO A 451 -6.51 -20.85 -10.19
CA PRO A 451 -7.35 -21.72 -11.02
C PRO A 451 -7.00 -23.21 -11.04
N ARG A 452 -6.02 -23.68 -10.26
CA ARG A 452 -5.72 -25.11 -10.19
C ARG A 452 -6.87 -25.86 -9.49
N VAL A 453 -7.53 -26.76 -10.19
CA VAL A 453 -8.68 -27.54 -9.66
C VAL A 453 -8.32 -29.00 -9.37
N ASP A 454 -7.52 -29.65 -10.21
CA ASP A 454 -7.13 -31.06 -10.09
C ASP A 454 -8.30 -31.98 -9.66
N ASP A 455 -8.16 -32.69 -8.54
CA ASP A 455 -9.15 -33.60 -7.95
C ASP A 455 -10.08 -32.92 -6.94
N ALA A 456 -10.12 -31.58 -6.89
CA ALA A 456 -10.97 -30.87 -5.94
C ALA A 456 -12.45 -31.25 -6.08
N ASP A 457 -13.09 -31.44 -4.93
CA ASP A 457 -14.53 -31.64 -4.80
C ASP A 457 -15.28 -30.31 -4.93
N TYR A 458 -14.68 -29.23 -4.42
CA TYR A 458 -15.26 -27.89 -4.36
C TYR A 458 -14.32 -26.82 -4.95
N VAL A 459 -14.92 -25.81 -5.59
CA VAL A 459 -14.25 -24.57 -5.98
C VAL A 459 -14.92 -23.40 -5.26
N LEU A 460 -14.15 -22.62 -4.49
CA LEU A 460 -14.63 -21.52 -3.66
C LEU A 460 -14.08 -20.17 -4.17
N LEU A 461 -14.98 -19.27 -4.55
CA LEU A 461 -14.68 -17.99 -5.20
C LEU A 461 -15.47 -16.84 -4.58
N ASP A 462 -14.91 -15.63 -4.65
CA ASP A 462 -15.53 -14.34 -4.40
C ASP A 462 -15.27 -13.50 -5.65
N VAL A 463 -16.33 -13.26 -6.42
CA VAL A 463 -16.21 -12.56 -7.71
C VAL A 463 -16.27 -11.04 -7.58
N THR A 464 -16.47 -10.53 -6.36
CA THR A 464 -16.54 -9.10 -6.05
C THR A 464 -15.16 -8.53 -5.76
N GLY A 465 -14.25 -9.35 -5.22
CA GLY A 465 -12.89 -9.00 -4.87
C GLY A 465 -11.85 -9.20 -5.98
N PRO A 466 -10.55 -9.02 -5.65
CA PRO A 466 -9.46 -9.25 -6.59
C PRO A 466 -9.42 -10.70 -7.10
N ALA A 467 -9.35 -10.88 -8.42
CA ALA A 467 -9.34 -12.19 -9.08
C ALA A 467 -7.97 -12.89 -9.12
N TRP A 468 -6.94 -12.33 -8.45
CA TRP A 468 -5.57 -12.85 -8.50
C TRP A 468 -5.52 -14.36 -8.14
N PRO A 469 -4.74 -15.17 -8.87
CA PRO A 469 -3.72 -14.80 -9.88
C PRO A 469 -4.28 -14.56 -11.29
N GLN A 470 -5.59 -14.60 -11.49
CA GLN A 470 -6.22 -14.37 -12.79
C GLN A 470 -6.70 -12.93 -12.97
N HIS A 471 -6.91 -12.53 -14.23
CA HIS A 471 -7.72 -11.37 -14.55
C HIS A 471 -9.22 -11.68 -14.34
N PRO A 472 -10.07 -10.73 -13.92
CA PRO A 472 -11.51 -10.98 -13.70
C PRO A 472 -12.24 -11.61 -14.89
N SER A 473 -11.90 -11.23 -16.12
CA SER A 473 -12.46 -11.86 -17.34
C SER A 473 -12.04 -13.32 -17.50
N ASP A 474 -10.81 -13.68 -17.12
CA ASP A 474 -10.32 -15.07 -17.17
C ASP A 474 -10.94 -15.91 -16.05
N LEU A 475 -11.19 -15.32 -14.88
CA LEU A 475 -11.94 -15.94 -13.80
C LEU A 475 -13.35 -16.31 -14.28
N LYS A 476 -14.07 -15.38 -14.92
CA LYS A 476 -15.40 -15.65 -15.49
C LYS A 476 -15.35 -16.79 -16.51
N ARG A 477 -14.40 -16.76 -17.44
CA ARG A 477 -14.19 -17.84 -18.43
C ARG A 477 -13.91 -19.18 -17.75
N SER A 478 -13.11 -19.19 -16.68
CA SER A 478 -12.77 -20.40 -15.94
C SER A 478 -14.00 -20.98 -15.24
N VAL A 479 -14.85 -20.14 -14.64
CA VAL A 479 -16.12 -20.59 -14.05
C VAL A 479 -17.09 -21.11 -15.10
N ASP A 480 -17.20 -20.45 -16.25
CA ASP A 480 -18.05 -20.92 -17.35
C ASP A 480 -17.60 -22.29 -17.87
N ALA A 481 -16.28 -22.50 -18.00
CA ALA A 481 -15.74 -23.80 -18.37
C ALA A 481 -16.03 -24.89 -17.31
N LEU A 482 -15.96 -24.55 -16.02
CA LEU A 482 -16.30 -25.48 -14.94
C LEU A 482 -17.80 -25.84 -14.95
N LEU A 483 -18.67 -24.85 -15.12
CA LEU A 483 -20.12 -25.04 -15.21
C LEU A 483 -20.53 -25.79 -16.49
N ALA A 484 -19.82 -25.60 -17.61
CA ALA A 484 -20.02 -26.40 -18.81
C ALA A 484 -19.59 -27.87 -18.62
N GLY A 485 -18.65 -28.13 -17.71
CA GLY A 485 -18.15 -29.46 -17.36
C GLY A 485 -18.88 -30.12 -16.19
N GLU A 486 -18.09 -30.77 -15.32
CA GLU A 486 -18.59 -31.60 -14.21
C GLU A 486 -19.05 -30.79 -12.98
N PHE A 487 -18.75 -29.50 -12.89
CA PHE A 487 -19.06 -28.70 -11.70
C PHE A 487 -20.42 -28.03 -11.81
N GLY A 488 -21.16 -27.95 -10.72
CA GLY A 488 -22.39 -27.16 -10.61
C GLY A 488 -22.36 -26.26 -9.39
N VAL A 489 -23.31 -25.33 -9.31
CA VAL A 489 -23.48 -24.39 -8.20
C VAL A 489 -24.06 -25.13 -7.00
N ALA A 490 -23.29 -25.24 -5.92
CA ALA A 490 -23.75 -25.78 -4.64
C ALA A 490 -24.35 -24.68 -3.75
N ALA A 491 -23.69 -23.52 -3.71
CA ALA A 491 -24.18 -22.33 -3.05
C ALA A 491 -23.65 -21.08 -3.76
N ALA A 492 -24.43 -20.01 -3.74
CA ALA A 492 -24.00 -18.71 -4.23
C ALA A 492 -24.82 -17.63 -3.52
N GLU A 493 -24.15 -16.64 -2.95
CA GLU A 493 -24.77 -15.56 -2.17
C GLU A 493 -23.83 -14.37 -2.20
N ASP A 494 -24.35 -13.17 -2.46
CA ASP A 494 -23.61 -11.91 -2.36
C ASP A 494 -22.25 -11.94 -3.09
N GLY A 495 -22.20 -12.50 -4.31
CA GLY A 495 -20.99 -12.60 -5.12
C GLY A 495 -20.00 -13.71 -4.71
N TYR A 496 -20.26 -14.42 -3.62
CA TYR A 496 -19.56 -15.67 -3.34
C TYR A 496 -20.15 -16.81 -4.16
N LEU A 497 -19.27 -17.73 -4.58
CA LEU A 497 -19.63 -18.90 -5.37
C LEU A 497 -18.93 -20.14 -4.81
N LEU A 498 -19.72 -21.15 -4.48
CA LEU A 498 -19.25 -22.48 -4.15
C LEU A 498 -19.73 -23.45 -5.24
N LEU A 499 -18.79 -23.87 -6.07
CA LEU A 499 -19.03 -24.94 -7.04
C LEU A 499 -18.71 -26.29 -6.40
N LYS A 500 -19.47 -27.31 -6.77
CA LYS A 500 -19.23 -28.70 -6.36
C LYS A 500 -19.23 -29.61 -7.58
N ARG A 501 -18.27 -30.54 -7.63
CA ARG A 501 -18.22 -31.57 -8.65
C ARG A 501 -19.46 -32.47 -8.56
N GLY A 502 -20.11 -32.69 -9.71
CA GLY A 502 -21.33 -33.48 -9.82
C GLY A 502 -22.61 -32.77 -9.37
N ALA A 503 -22.56 -31.49 -8.97
CA ALA A 503 -23.78 -30.73 -8.67
C ALA A 503 -24.59 -30.46 -9.95
N ALA A 504 -25.92 -30.58 -9.86
CA ALA A 504 -26.81 -30.49 -11.01
C ALA A 504 -27.10 -29.06 -11.48
N SER A 505 -27.19 -28.11 -10.53
CA SER A 505 -27.51 -26.72 -10.88
C SER A 505 -26.35 -26.06 -11.62
N LYS A 506 -26.66 -25.40 -12.75
CA LYS A 506 -25.69 -24.62 -13.53
C LYS A 506 -25.98 -23.11 -13.49
N THR A 507 -27.02 -22.70 -12.77
CA THR A 507 -27.52 -21.33 -12.73
C THR A 507 -27.27 -20.71 -11.37
N PHE A 508 -27.00 -19.41 -11.35
CA PHE A 508 -26.87 -18.65 -10.11
C PHE A 508 -28.25 -18.25 -9.56
N PRO A 509 -28.49 -18.39 -8.25
CA PRO A 509 -29.73 -17.98 -7.63
C PRO A 509 -29.76 -16.45 -7.41
N PRO A 510 -30.94 -15.81 -7.23
CA PRO A 510 -31.07 -14.36 -7.08
C PRO A 510 -30.17 -13.74 -5.99
N GLU A 511 -29.95 -14.48 -4.90
CA GLU A 511 -29.15 -14.06 -3.75
C GLU A 511 -27.68 -13.83 -4.11
N PHE A 512 -27.16 -14.44 -5.17
CA PHE A 512 -25.81 -14.18 -5.66
C PHE A 512 -25.63 -12.72 -6.11
N TYR A 513 -26.66 -12.14 -6.72
CA TYR A 513 -26.59 -10.81 -7.34
C TYR A 513 -26.71 -9.66 -6.34
N THR A 514 -26.99 -9.94 -5.06
CA THR A 514 -27.10 -8.90 -4.02
C THR A 514 -25.80 -8.12 -3.81
N ALA A 515 -24.65 -8.69 -4.21
CA ALA A 515 -23.33 -8.03 -4.18
C ALA A 515 -23.33 -6.65 -4.85
N TRP A 516 -24.16 -6.50 -5.88
CA TRP A 516 -24.26 -5.29 -6.68
C TRP A 516 -25.55 -4.51 -6.42
N GLN A 517 -26.56 -5.09 -5.77
CA GLN A 517 -27.87 -4.47 -5.52
C GLN A 517 -27.86 -3.55 -4.28
N SER A 518 -26.92 -2.61 -4.20
CA SER A 518 -26.78 -1.70 -3.06
C SER A 518 -26.50 -0.28 -3.53
N SER A 519 -27.11 0.70 -2.89
CA SER A 519 -26.80 2.13 -3.08
C SER A 519 -25.69 2.63 -2.14
N ALA A 520 -25.25 1.82 -1.17
CA ALA A 520 -24.23 2.23 -0.20
C ALA A 520 -22.82 2.21 -0.81
N PRO A 521 -21.94 3.18 -0.47
CA PRO A 521 -20.56 3.16 -0.91
C PRO A 521 -19.78 2.00 -0.25
N LEU A 522 -18.83 1.41 -0.99
CA LEU A 522 -17.94 0.36 -0.48
C LEU A 522 -16.84 0.89 0.45
N PHE A 523 -16.55 2.19 0.33
CA PHE A 523 -15.55 2.89 1.13
C PHE A 523 -16.26 4.04 1.85
N ASP A 524 -16.15 4.11 3.18
CA ASP A 524 -16.91 5.07 4.01
C ASP A 524 -16.50 6.53 3.78
N ASP A 525 -15.35 6.77 3.14
CA ASP A 525 -14.78 8.08 2.86
C ASP A 525 -15.02 8.56 1.42
N LEU A 526 -15.71 7.76 0.59
CA LEU A 526 -16.10 8.16 -0.75
C LEU A 526 -17.23 9.18 -0.71
N SER A 527 -16.96 10.38 -1.21
CA SER A 527 -18.01 11.36 -1.47
C SER A 527 -18.74 11.01 -2.76
N MET A 528 -19.92 10.39 -2.62
CA MET A 528 -20.81 10.14 -3.75
C MET A 528 -21.46 11.45 -4.22
N GLN A 529 -21.54 11.62 -5.53
CA GLN A 529 -22.14 12.74 -6.23
C GLN A 529 -23.49 12.28 -6.82
N GLU A 530 -24.57 12.95 -6.49
CA GLU A 530 -25.88 12.70 -7.11
C GLU A 530 -25.90 13.26 -8.54
N ILE A 531 -26.38 12.44 -9.48
CA ILE A 531 -26.60 12.83 -10.87
C ILE A 531 -27.67 11.92 -11.48
N SER A 532 -28.55 12.43 -12.33
CA SER A 532 -29.50 11.65 -13.12
C SER A 532 -29.11 11.76 -14.59
N VAL A 533 -28.47 10.73 -15.14
CA VAL A 533 -28.16 10.63 -16.58
C VAL A 533 -29.02 9.53 -17.18
N ILE A 534 -29.96 9.88 -18.06
CA ILE A 534 -30.81 8.91 -18.75
C ILE A 534 -30.22 8.60 -20.11
N PHE A 535 -29.94 7.32 -20.34
CA PHE A 535 -29.55 6.76 -21.62
C PHE A 535 -30.73 6.03 -22.24
N GLY A 536 -30.89 6.16 -23.56
CA GLY A 536 -31.94 5.48 -24.30
C GLY A 536 -31.59 5.22 -25.76
N ASP A 537 -32.50 4.54 -26.42
CA ASP A 537 -32.47 4.30 -27.87
C ASP A 537 -33.76 4.83 -28.53
N GLU A 538 -34.03 4.42 -29.76
CA GLU A 538 -35.22 4.85 -30.52
C GLU A 538 -36.54 4.51 -29.82
N THR A 539 -36.52 3.56 -28.87
CA THR A 539 -37.71 3.13 -28.12
C THR A 539 -37.89 3.88 -26.80
N GLY A 540 -36.99 4.82 -26.47
CA GLY A 540 -37.05 5.69 -25.28
C GLY A 540 -36.06 5.32 -24.19
N ASP A 541 -36.34 5.78 -22.97
CA ASP A 541 -35.48 5.63 -21.79
C ASP A 541 -35.19 4.16 -21.46
N LEU A 542 -33.93 3.83 -21.15
CA LEU A 542 -33.48 2.47 -20.84
C LEU A 542 -32.79 2.39 -19.48
N LEU A 543 -31.77 3.22 -19.28
CA LEU A 543 -30.89 3.12 -18.13
C LEU A 543 -30.60 4.50 -17.55
N ALA A 544 -30.65 4.61 -16.21
CA ALA A 544 -30.26 5.81 -15.50
C ALA A 544 -28.96 5.60 -14.71
N LEU A 545 -28.01 6.53 -14.81
CA LEU A 545 -26.98 6.73 -13.78
C LEU A 545 -27.59 7.62 -12.69
N ARG A 546 -27.52 7.19 -11.42
CA ARG A 546 -28.09 7.90 -10.25
C ARG A 546 -27.05 8.58 -9.37
N SER A 547 -25.86 8.02 -9.32
CA SER A 547 -24.74 8.62 -8.59
C SER A 547 -23.41 8.05 -9.03
N TYR A 548 -22.34 8.78 -8.74
CA TYR A 548 -20.97 8.33 -8.96
C TYR A 548 -20.03 8.85 -7.87
N GLY A 549 -18.94 8.14 -7.63
CA GLY A 549 -17.92 8.52 -6.66
C GLY A 549 -16.54 8.17 -7.22
N VAL A 550 -15.59 9.07 -7.02
CA VAL A 550 -14.19 8.89 -7.40
C VAL A 550 -13.36 8.92 -6.13
N GLY A 551 -12.59 7.87 -5.90
CA GLY A 551 -11.67 7.84 -4.78
C GLY A 551 -10.54 6.88 -5.05
N VAL A 552 -9.97 6.37 -3.97
CA VAL A 552 -8.87 5.42 -4.03
C VAL A 552 -9.22 4.15 -3.28
N ASP A 553 -8.65 3.05 -3.76
CA ASP A 553 -8.63 1.83 -3.00
C ASP A 553 -7.61 1.93 -1.85
N ARG A 554 -7.43 0.82 -1.11
CA ARG A 554 -6.50 0.78 0.04
C ARG A 554 -5.03 0.99 -0.33
N TYR A 555 -4.66 0.80 -1.60
CA TYR A 555 -3.30 0.95 -2.12
C TYR A 555 -3.06 2.33 -2.72
N GLY A 556 -4.09 3.20 -2.73
CA GLY A 556 -4.02 4.53 -3.31
C GLY A 556 -4.34 4.56 -4.80
N GLU A 557 -4.86 3.47 -5.36
CA GLU A 557 -5.19 3.35 -6.78
C GLU A 557 -6.58 3.90 -7.04
N LEU A 558 -6.76 4.64 -8.13
CA LEU A 558 -8.03 5.24 -8.54
C LEU A 558 -9.11 4.18 -8.76
N VAL A 559 -10.25 4.36 -8.09
CA VAL A 559 -11.46 3.57 -8.31
C VAL A 559 -12.66 4.50 -8.51
N THR A 560 -13.41 4.26 -9.59
CA THR A 560 -14.69 4.93 -9.84
C THR A 560 -15.84 3.99 -9.49
N THR A 561 -16.73 4.45 -8.62
CA THR A 561 -17.99 3.78 -8.25
C THR A 561 -19.15 4.46 -8.95
N LEU A 562 -20.03 3.70 -9.60
CA LEU A 562 -21.21 4.19 -10.30
C LEU A 562 -22.45 3.42 -9.84
N VAL A 563 -23.57 4.10 -9.63
CA VAL A 563 -24.85 3.47 -9.26
C VAL A 563 -25.84 3.68 -10.40
N TRP A 564 -26.26 2.57 -10.99
CA TRP A 564 -27.14 2.51 -12.13
C TRP A 564 -28.54 2.02 -11.74
N GLU A 565 -29.52 2.28 -12.59
CA GLU A 565 -30.89 1.80 -12.43
C GLU A 565 -31.48 1.49 -13.81
N ALA A 566 -32.03 0.30 -13.99
CA ALA A 566 -32.83 0.00 -15.18
C ALA A 566 -34.20 0.67 -15.04
N LEU A 567 -34.63 1.37 -16.10
CA LEU A 567 -35.92 2.07 -16.11
C LEU A 567 -37.06 1.18 -16.64
N ARG A 568 -36.71 0.15 -17.40
CA ARG A 568 -37.58 -0.93 -17.87
C ARG A 568 -36.76 -2.21 -18.11
N PRO A 569 -37.39 -3.37 -18.33
CA PRO A 569 -36.67 -4.60 -18.67
C PRO A 569 -35.78 -4.39 -19.90
N LEU A 570 -34.54 -4.89 -19.83
CA LEU A 570 -33.54 -4.78 -20.89
C LEU A 570 -33.48 -6.10 -21.66
N GLU A 571 -33.71 -6.05 -22.98
CA GLU A 571 -33.78 -7.25 -23.83
C GLU A 571 -32.39 -7.81 -24.20
N GLU A 572 -31.36 -6.98 -24.12
CA GLU A 572 -29.97 -7.33 -24.42
C GLU A 572 -29.03 -6.80 -23.33
N ASP A 573 -27.86 -7.41 -23.23
CA ASP A 573 -26.83 -6.99 -22.29
C ASP A 573 -26.06 -5.77 -22.80
N LEU A 574 -26.13 -4.69 -22.04
CA LEU A 574 -25.47 -3.43 -22.31
C LEU A 574 -24.04 -3.43 -21.76
N ARG A 575 -23.16 -2.70 -22.44
CA ARG A 575 -21.76 -2.52 -22.04
C ARG A 575 -21.47 -1.06 -21.70
N PHE A 576 -20.52 -0.88 -20.79
CA PHE A 576 -20.21 0.41 -20.18
C PHE A 576 -18.83 0.89 -20.59
N TYR A 577 -18.77 2.08 -21.19
CA TYR A 577 -17.55 2.77 -21.51
C TYR A 577 -17.29 3.84 -20.45
N ILE A 578 -16.30 3.60 -19.59
CA ILE A 578 -15.84 4.54 -18.59
C ILE A 578 -14.43 4.91 -18.98
N ALA A 579 -14.18 6.21 -19.17
CA ALA A 579 -12.91 6.72 -19.66
C ALA A 579 -12.42 7.89 -18.82
N TYR A 580 -11.10 7.89 -18.62
CA TYR A 580 -10.34 8.93 -17.94
C TYR A 580 -9.57 9.69 -19.01
N PHE A 581 -9.92 10.95 -19.21
CA PHE A 581 -9.35 11.80 -20.24
C PHE A 581 -8.38 12.83 -19.65
N ASP A 582 -7.38 13.23 -20.42
CA ASP A 582 -6.54 14.39 -20.09
C ASP A 582 -7.27 15.73 -20.36
N SER A 583 -6.54 16.84 -20.23
CA SER A 583 -7.06 18.17 -20.53
C SER A 583 -7.43 18.37 -21.99
N GLU A 584 -6.92 17.56 -22.90
CA GLU A 584 -7.11 17.63 -24.35
C GLU A 584 -8.18 16.62 -24.83
N LEU A 585 -8.92 16.01 -23.89
CA LEU A 585 -9.90 14.96 -24.13
C LEU A 585 -9.32 13.69 -24.81
N GLN A 586 -8.02 13.43 -24.67
CA GLN A 586 -7.42 12.17 -25.07
C GLN A 586 -7.57 11.15 -23.95
N ALA A 587 -7.93 9.91 -24.31
CA ALA A 587 -8.13 8.86 -23.33
C ALA A 587 -6.77 8.42 -22.75
N ILE A 588 -6.58 8.66 -21.45
CA ILE A 588 -5.46 8.14 -20.66
C ILE A 588 -5.69 6.66 -20.38
N HIS A 589 -6.91 6.34 -19.96
CA HIS A 589 -7.32 4.98 -19.64
C HIS A 589 -8.84 4.80 -19.84
N ASP A 590 -9.28 3.60 -20.22
CA ASP A 590 -10.70 3.27 -20.38
C ASP A 590 -11.02 1.79 -20.10
N THR A 591 -12.31 1.44 -20.10
CA THR A 591 -12.80 0.09 -19.77
C THR A 591 -13.02 -0.84 -20.97
N ARG A 592 -12.48 -0.53 -22.17
CA ARG A 592 -12.68 -1.41 -23.36
C ARG A 592 -12.12 -2.81 -23.17
N PHE A 593 -10.95 -2.91 -22.55
CA PHE A 593 -10.28 -4.19 -22.26
C PHE A 593 -10.41 -4.63 -20.79
N TYR A 594 -10.91 -3.73 -19.94
CA TYR A 594 -10.99 -3.90 -18.50
C TYR A 594 -12.39 -3.55 -17.99
N PRO A 595 -13.40 -4.38 -18.32
CA PRO A 595 -14.76 -4.11 -17.92
C PRO A 595 -14.90 -4.18 -16.39
N PRO A 596 -15.77 -3.36 -15.79
CA PRO A 596 -16.18 -3.51 -14.40
C PRO A 596 -16.64 -4.93 -14.08
N THR A 597 -16.25 -5.46 -12.93
CA THR A 597 -16.56 -6.85 -12.54
C THR A 597 -18.07 -7.13 -12.51
N ALA A 598 -18.88 -6.15 -12.12
CA ALA A 598 -20.34 -6.26 -12.11
C ALA A 598 -20.91 -6.71 -13.47
N VAL A 599 -20.38 -6.17 -14.58
CA VAL A 599 -20.89 -6.48 -15.93
C VAL A 599 -20.54 -7.91 -16.35
N LEU A 600 -19.44 -8.47 -15.82
CA LEU A 600 -19.05 -9.85 -16.11
C LEU A 600 -19.96 -10.87 -15.44
N TRP A 601 -20.50 -10.56 -14.26
CA TRP A 601 -21.22 -11.51 -13.41
C TRP A 601 -22.72 -11.25 -13.32
N TYR A 602 -23.14 -10.00 -13.45
CA TYR A 602 -24.53 -9.55 -13.34
C TYR A 602 -24.99 -8.81 -14.62
N PRO A 603 -25.26 -9.57 -15.69
CA PRO A 603 -25.69 -9.02 -16.98
C PRO A 603 -26.92 -8.12 -16.84
N THR A 604 -27.00 -7.06 -17.66
CA THR A 604 -28.05 -6.03 -17.51
C THR A 604 -29.45 -6.55 -17.81
N SER A 605 -29.58 -7.60 -18.61
CA SER A 605 -30.85 -8.32 -18.83
C SER A 605 -31.45 -8.91 -17.55
N LEU A 606 -30.65 -9.12 -16.50
CA LEU A 606 -31.12 -9.59 -15.19
C LEU A 606 -31.51 -8.45 -14.24
N TRP A 607 -31.29 -7.19 -14.62
CA TRP A 607 -31.55 -6.07 -13.73
C TRP A 607 -33.05 -5.85 -13.56
N THR A 608 -33.49 -5.82 -12.30
CA THR A 608 -34.89 -5.51 -11.98
C THR A 608 -35.09 -4.00 -12.07
N PRO A 609 -36.06 -3.51 -12.86
CA PRO A 609 -36.32 -2.08 -12.98
C PRO A 609 -36.56 -1.40 -11.62
N GLY A 610 -36.00 -0.22 -11.43
CA GLY A 610 -36.07 0.53 -10.17
C GLY A 610 -35.14 0.04 -9.05
N THR A 611 -34.38 -1.05 -9.25
CA THR A 611 -33.40 -1.52 -8.27
C THR A 611 -32.02 -0.91 -8.57
N PRO A 612 -31.35 -0.26 -7.59
CA PRO A 612 -30.02 0.29 -7.81
C PRO A 612 -28.98 -0.81 -7.99
N VAL A 613 -28.10 -0.67 -8.99
CA VAL A 613 -26.98 -1.57 -9.28
C VAL A 613 -25.67 -0.80 -9.22
N ARG A 614 -24.83 -1.15 -8.25
CA ARG A 614 -23.51 -0.58 -8.05
C ARG A 614 -22.47 -1.28 -8.91
N MET A 615 -21.64 -0.48 -9.56
CA MET A 615 -20.56 -0.89 -10.43
C MET A 615 -19.28 -0.17 -10.03
N GLN A 616 -18.14 -0.89 -10.06
CA GLN A 616 -16.82 -0.30 -9.81
C GLN A 616 -15.85 -0.64 -10.93
N THR A 617 -15.04 0.33 -11.32
CA THR A 617 -13.89 0.06 -12.19
C THR A 617 -12.86 -0.77 -11.45
N LEU A 618 -12.01 -1.48 -12.19
CA LEU A 618 -10.77 -1.98 -11.61
C LEU A 618 -9.93 -0.80 -11.08
N PRO A 619 -9.05 -1.01 -10.09
CA PRO A 619 -8.13 0.01 -9.61
C PRO A 619 -7.11 0.41 -10.67
N TRP A 620 -6.78 1.70 -10.76
CA TRP A 620 -5.83 2.25 -11.73
C TRP A 620 -4.81 3.18 -11.08
N VAL A 621 -3.54 3.07 -11.45
CA VAL A 621 -2.56 4.14 -11.24
C VAL A 621 -2.58 5.02 -12.47
N LEU A 622 -2.82 6.32 -12.30
CA LEU A 622 -2.77 7.29 -13.39
C LEU A 622 -1.45 8.05 -13.34
N ASP A 623 -0.77 8.15 -14.49
CA ASP A 623 0.43 8.99 -14.67
C ASP A 623 0.04 10.47 -14.89
N THR A 624 -0.91 10.98 -14.11
CA THR A 624 -1.37 12.37 -14.14
C THR A 624 -1.93 12.80 -12.78
N ASP A 625 -1.80 14.08 -12.46
CA ASP A 625 -2.42 14.69 -11.28
C ASP A 625 -3.83 15.23 -11.58
N ARG A 626 -4.34 15.10 -12.81
CA ARG A 626 -5.67 15.58 -13.21
C ARG A 626 -6.25 14.77 -14.36
N PHE A 627 -7.57 14.54 -14.32
CA PHE A 627 -8.31 13.91 -15.42
C PHE A 627 -9.77 14.40 -15.49
N ALA A 628 -10.42 14.16 -16.62
CA ALA A 628 -11.86 14.28 -16.81
C ALA A 628 -12.51 12.89 -16.90
N LEU A 629 -13.62 12.66 -16.20
CA LEU A 629 -14.34 11.40 -16.19
C LEU A 629 -15.47 11.43 -17.22
N GLY A 630 -15.46 10.52 -18.19
CA GLY A 630 -16.54 10.32 -19.14
C GLY A 630 -17.19 8.94 -19.04
N VAL A 631 -18.49 8.89 -19.27
CA VAL A 631 -19.29 7.66 -19.21
C VAL A 631 -20.24 7.56 -20.40
N GLY A 632 -20.30 6.38 -21.01
CA GLY A 632 -21.19 6.06 -22.12
C GLY A 632 -21.62 4.59 -22.08
N ILE A 633 -22.65 4.27 -22.88
CA ILE A 633 -23.22 2.92 -22.97
C ILE A 633 -23.30 2.50 -24.42
N TYR A 634 -23.04 1.23 -24.70
CA TYR A 634 -23.14 0.66 -26.04
C TYR A 634 -23.68 -0.77 -26.02
N LYS A 635 -24.22 -1.18 -27.16
CA LYS A 635 -24.77 -2.52 -27.44
C LYS A 635 -23.78 -3.33 -28.29
N GLY A 636 -23.86 -4.65 -28.17
CA GLY A 636 -23.08 -5.59 -28.99
C GLY A 636 -21.62 -5.78 -28.58
N GLU A 637 -20.90 -6.59 -29.35
CA GLU A 637 -19.52 -7.01 -29.05
C GLU A 637 -18.44 -6.21 -29.80
N GLU A 638 -18.84 -5.35 -30.74
CA GLU A 638 -17.91 -4.58 -31.60
C GLU A 638 -17.18 -3.44 -30.87
N GLY A 639 -17.37 -3.31 -29.56
CA GLY A 639 -16.69 -2.33 -28.71
C GLY A 639 -17.27 -0.91 -28.84
N TRP A 640 -16.65 0.04 -28.14
CA TRP A 640 -17.13 1.44 -28.12
C TRP A 640 -17.06 2.12 -29.49
N ASP A 641 -16.02 1.85 -30.29
CA ASP A 641 -15.75 2.61 -31.52
C ASP A 641 -16.63 2.19 -32.71
N ALA A 642 -16.98 0.91 -32.80
CA ALA A 642 -17.83 0.37 -33.86
C ALA A 642 -19.24 -0.02 -33.39
N GLY A 643 -19.44 -0.22 -32.08
CA GLY A 643 -20.72 -0.66 -31.52
C GLY A 643 -21.82 0.41 -31.52
N ALA A 644 -23.06 -0.06 -31.36
CA ALA A 644 -24.24 0.81 -31.31
C ALA A 644 -24.33 1.51 -29.94
N ARG A 645 -23.91 2.78 -29.90
CA ARG A 645 -23.92 3.61 -28.68
C ARG A 645 -25.31 4.13 -28.36
N LEU A 646 -25.68 4.11 -27.08
CA LEU A 646 -26.91 4.75 -26.60
C LEU A 646 -26.78 6.27 -26.60
N LYS A 647 -27.90 6.96 -26.80
CA LYS A 647 -27.97 8.42 -26.70
C LYS A 647 -28.23 8.83 -25.26
N VAL A 648 -27.59 9.91 -24.84
CA VAL A 648 -27.90 10.62 -23.60
C VAL A 648 -29.14 11.47 -23.86
N LEU A 649 -30.24 11.13 -23.20
CA LEU A 649 -31.55 11.79 -23.35
C LEU A 649 -31.76 12.91 -22.34
N GLN A 650 -31.26 12.72 -21.11
CA GLN A 650 -31.39 13.69 -20.02
C GLN A 650 -30.16 13.66 -19.11
N VAL A 651 -29.78 14.81 -18.55
CA VAL A 651 -28.66 14.96 -17.60
C VAL A 651 -29.01 16.03 -16.55
N GLU A 652 -29.10 15.64 -15.28
CA GLU A 652 -29.37 16.53 -14.16
C GLU A 652 -28.45 16.25 -12.94
N PRO A 653 -27.75 17.24 -12.37
CA PRO A 653 -27.60 18.60 -12.88
C PRO A 653 -26.94 18.60 -14.26
N ALA A 654 -27.16 19.67 -15.02
CA ALA A 654 -26.65 19.80 -16.39
C ALA A 654 -25.15 19.51 -16.46
N ALA A 655 -24.75 18.57 -17.33
CA ALA A 655 -23.35 18.24 -17.58
C ALA A 655 -23.06 18.09 -19.08
N PRO A 656 -21.80 18.26 -19.52
CA PRO A 656 -21.50 18.24 -20.94
C PRO A 656 -21.70 16.87 -21.59
N ILE A 657 -22.21 16.89 -22.83
CA ILE A 657 -22.44 15.69 -23.63
C ILE A 657 -21.56 15.74 -24.88
N LEU A 658 -20.66 14.77 -24.99
CA LEU A 658 -19.63 14.63 -26.00
C LEU A 658 -19.99 13.54 -27.03
N GLN A 659 -19.17 13.43 -28.07
CA GLN A 659 -19.22 12.37 -29.08
C GLN A 659 -20.63 12.18 -29.67
N ALA A 660 -21.19 13.27 -30.21
CA ALA A 660 -22.51 13.30 -30.84
C ALA A 660 -23.64 12.78 -29.94
N GLY A 661 -23.63 13.17 -28.66
CA GLY A 661 -24.74 12.88 -27.75
C GLY A 661 -24.66 11.51 -27.06
N THR A 662 -23.52 10.84 -27.05
CA THR A 662 -23.40 9.45 -26.56
C THR A 662 -22.53 9.29 -25.32
N LEU A 663 -21.72 10.30 -24.98
CA LEU A 663 -20.79 10.28 -23.86
C LEU A 663 -21.06 11.48 -22.95
N VAL A 664 -21.37 11.25 -21.67
CA VAL A 664 -21.48 12.34 -20.69
C VAL A 664 -20.15 12.55 -19.97
N ARG A 665 -19.71 13.80 -19.80
CA ARG A 665 -18.54 14.14 -18.96
C ARG A 665 -19.02 14.47 -17.54
N LEU A 666 -18.84 13.52 -16.61
CA LEU A 666 -19.35 13.62 -15.24
C LEU A 666 -18.62 14.67 -14.39
N GLY A 667 -17.37 15.01 -14.72
CA GLY A 667 -16.60 16.04 -14.02
C GLY A 667 -15.10 15.87 -14.18
N GLY A 668 -14.34 16.80 -13.60
CA GLY A 668 -12.89 16.75 -13.52
C GLY A 668 -12.41 16.45 -12.11
N PHE A 669 -11.23 15.88 -12.00
CA PHE A 669 -10.62 15.51 -10.73
C PHE A 669 -9.14 15.87 -10.73
N THR A 670 -8.63 16.29 -9.57
CA THR A 670 -7.20 16.51 -9.36
C THR A 670 -6.71 15.82 -8.10
N TRP A 671 -5.46 15.34 -8.12
CA TRP A 671 -4.84 14.66 -7.00
C TRP A 671 -4.41 15.63 -5.91
N ASN A 672 -4.82 15.36 -4.67
CA ASN A 672 -4.36 16.11 -3.50
C ASN A 672 -3.33 15.28 -2.72
N ASN A 673 -2.07 15.73 -2.75
CA ASN A 673 -0.95 15.04 -2.09
C ASN A 673 -1.07 14.97 -0.55
N GLU A 674 -1.65 15.98 0.09
CA GLU A 674 -1.78 16.04 1.56
C GLU A 674 -2.85 15.07 2.07
N GLN A 675 -3.99 15.02 1.38
CA GLN A 675 -5.14 14.20 1.73
C GLN A 675 -5.13 12.83 1.05
N ARG A 676 -4.20 12.60 0.12
CA ARG A 676 -4.07 11.38 -0.71
C ARG A 676 -5.40 10.95 -1.33
N ARG A 677 -6.11 11.90 -1.93
CA ARG A 677 -7.40 11.65 -2.58
C ARG A 677 -7.61 12.52 -3.80
N TRP A 678 -8.49 12.07 -4.68
CA TRP A 678 -8.99 12.83 -5.81
C TRP A 678 -10.03 13.85 -5.35
N ILE A 679 -9.86 15.10 -5.74
CA ILE A 679 -10.78 16.21 -5.45
C ILE A 679 -11.47 16.63 -6.73
N LYS A 680 -12.79 16.78 -6.68
CA LYS A 680 -13.58 17.25 -7.82
C LYS A 680 -13.22 18.70 -8.17
N LEU A 681 -12.94 18.93 -9.45
CA LEU A 681 -12.80 20.25 -10.06
C LEU A 681 -14.17 20.72 -10.55
N LEU A 682 -14.47 22.00 -10.32
CA LEU A 682 -15.65 22.66 -10.86
C LEU A 682 -15.31 23.32 -12.20
N PRO A 683 -16.24 23.31 -13.19
CA PRO A 683 -16.06 23.99 -14.47
C PRO A 683 -15.80 25.50 -14.32
N GLU A 684 -16.53 26.14 -13.41
CA GLU A 684 -16.57 27.59 -13.17
C GLU A 684 -15.62 28.07 -12.05
N ALA A 685 -14.48 27.40 -11.86
CA ALA A 685 -13.59 27.74 -10.75
C ALA A 685 -13.09 29.20 -10.82
N GLY A 686 -13.21 29.93 -9.70
CA GLY A 686 -12.80 31.32 -9.55
C GLY A 686 -13.96 32.32 -9.77
N THR A 687 -13.67 33.61 -9.63
CA THR A 687 -14.62 34.69 -9.96
C THR A 687 -13.94 35.67 -10.91
N PRO A 688 -14.65 36.17 -11.93
CA PRO A 688 -14.10 37.21 -12.80
C PRO A 688 -13.76 38.43 -11.96
N VAL A 689 -12.54 38.96 -12.13
CA VAL A 689 -12.15 40.25 -11.53
C VAL A 689 -12.91 41.39 -12.21
N GLN A 690 -13.14 41.27 -13.52
CA GLN A 690 -13.87 42.25 -14.31
C GLN A 690 -15.09 41.58 -14.95
N MET A 691 -16.28 42.05 -14.57
CA MET A 691 -17.54 41.60 -15.15
C MET A 691 -17.72 42.19 -16.54
N MET A 692 -18.21 41.38 -17.47
CA MET A 692 -18.56 41.79 -18.82
C MET A 692 -19.78 40.97 -19.25
N ASP A 693 -20.71 41.48 -20.05
CA ASP A 693 -21.80 40.64 -20.59
C ASP A 693 -21.86 40.83 -22.10
N THR A 694 -20.94 40.17 -22.78
CA THR A 694 -20.85 40.25 -24.24
C THR A 694 -21.44 39.01 -24.87
N ALA A 695 -22.55 39.19 -25.59
CA ALA A 695 -23.20 38.14 -26.37
C ALA A 695 -22.50 37.97 -27.74
N PHE A 696 -22.14 36.73 -28.04
CA PHE A 696 -21.70 36.29 -29.36
C PHE A 696 -22.87 35.67 -30.13
N THR A 697 -22.85 35.79 -31.45
CA THR A 697 -23.78 35.08 -32.34
C THR A 697 -23.76 33.58 -32.05
N GLY A 698 -24.94 32.99 -31.80
CA GLY A 698 -25.06 31.56 -31.45
C GLY A 698 -25.32 31.27 -29.97
N GLY A 699 -25.59 32.30 -29.14
CA GLY A 699 -26.08 32.12 -27.76
C GLY A 699 -24.99 31.93 -26.70
N LEU A 700 -23.74 32.30 -27.03
CA LEU A 700 -22.58 32.27 -26.14
C LEU A 700 -22.33 33.64 -25.53
N HIS A 701 -22.07 33.70 -24.23
CA HIS A 701 -21.82 34.93 -23.47
C HIS A 701 -20.46 34.87 -22.80
N LEU A 702 -19.69 35.94 -22.93
CA LEU A 702 -18.53 36.18 -22.08
C LEU A 702 -18.98 37.01 -20.88
N GLU A 703 -19.13 36.37 -19.71
CA GLU A 703 -19.62 36.92 -18.42
C GLU A 703 -18.55 37.71 -17.65
N GLY A 704 -17.29 37.58 -18.05
CA GLY A 704 -16.20 38.34 -17.47
C GLY A 704 -14.84 37.74 -17.77
N PHE A 705 -13.82 38.37 -17.22
CA PHE A 705 -12.45 37.93 -17.39
C PHE A 705 -11.59 38.31 -16.19
N THR A 706 -10.44 37.66 -16.09
CA THR A 706 -9.33 38.07 -15.23
C THR A 706 -8.11 38.28 -16.12
N LEU A 707 -7.64 39.53 -16.13
CA LEU A 707 -6.46 39.98 -16.85
C LEU A 707 -5.57 40.72 -15.84
N PRO A 708 -4.29 40.35 -15.68
CA PRO A 708 -3.38 41.09 -14.81
C PRO A 708 -3.12 42.50 -15.37
N GLU A 709 -2.97 43.48 -14.48
CA GLU A 709 -2.62 44.85 -14.88
C GLU A 709 -1.17 44.95 -15.38
N VAL A 710 -0.28 44.13 -14.80
CA VAL A 710 1.15 44.11 -15.11
C VAL A 710 1.66 42.67 -15.25
N VAL A 711 2.46 42.41 -16.28
CA VAL A 711 3.20 41.16 -16.48
C VAL A 711 4.66 41.48 -16.79
N ARG A 712 5.59 40.61 -16.36
CA ARG A 712 7.02 40.79 -16.66
C ARG A 712 7.37 40.29 -18.06
N SER A 713 8.33 40.96 -18.68
CA SER A 713 8.90 40.58 -19.97
C SER A 713 9.44 39.14 -19.90
N GLY A 714 9.11 38.32 -20.89
CA GLY A 714 9.49 36.91 -20.95
C GLY A 714 8.58 35.94 -20.19
N GLU A 715 7.66 36.42 -19.36
CA GLU A 715 6.61 35.57 -18.76
C GLU A 715 5.37 35.47 -19.68
N PRO A 716 4.70 34.31 -19.74
CA PRO A 716 3.45 34.18 -20.48
C PRO A 716 2.36 35.04 -19.83
N LEU A 717 1.50 35.66 -20.64
CA LEU A 717 0.40 36.48 -20.17
C LEU A 717 -0.82 35.59 -19.87
N PRO A 718 -1.22 35.41 -18.59
CA PRO A 718 -2.39 34.63 -18.26
C PRO A 718 -3.67 35.45 -18.49
N VAL A 719 -4.61 34.89 -19.23
CA VAL A 719 -5.95 35.44 -19.44
C VAL A 719 -6.96 34.39 -19.02
N THR A 720 -7.86 34.72 -18.11
CA THR A 720 -8.93 33.81 -17.70
C THR A 720 -10.26 34.36 -18.16
N LEU A 721 -11.04 33.58 -18.91
CA LEU A 721 -12.31 33.95 -19.51
C LEU A 721 -13.44 33.17 -18.85
N PHE A 722 -14.56 33.83 -18.56
CA PHE A 722 -15.73 33.23 -17.91
C PHE A 722 -16.87 33.19 -18.91
N TRP A 723 -17.25 31.99 -19.33
CA TRP A 723 -18.23 31.78 -20.38
C TRP A 723 -19.55 31.30 -19.82
N ARG A 724 -20.65 31.70 -20.46
CA ARG A 724 -21.99 31.15 -20.29
C ARG A 724 -22.58 30.75 -21.65
N ALA A 725 -23.30 29.64 -21.72
CA ALA A 725 -24.20 29.32 -22.84
C ALA A 725 -25.65 29.39 -22.39
N ASP A 726 -26.47 30.18 -23.08
CA ASP A 726 -27.91 30.22 -22.79
C ASP A 726 -28.63 29.01 -23.42
N THR A 727 -28.14 28.52 -24.55
CA THR A 727 -28.61 27.30 -25.24
C THR A 727 -27.41 26.55 -25.83
N PRO A 728 -27.49 25.22 -26.01
CA PRO A 728 -26.43 24.45 -26.65
C PRO A 728 -26.09 24.98 -28.05
N PRO A 729 -24.83 25.38 -28.30
CA PRO A 729 -24.37 25.82 -29.60
C PRO A 729 -24.54 24.74 -30.68
N GLN A 730 -24.88 25.15 -31.91
CA GLN A 730 -25.09 24.23 -33.03
C GLN A 730 -23.81 23.80 -33.76
N ALA A 731 -22.71 24.50 -33.51
CA ALA A 731 -21.41 24.23 -34.12
C ALA A 731 -20.29 24.41 -33.10
N ASP A 732 -19.16 23.76 -33.35
CA ASP A 732 -17.95 23.96 -32.56
C ASP A 732 -17.20 25.18 -33.08
N PHE A 733 -16.53 25.88 -32.17
CA PHE A 733 -15.80 27.10 -32.46
C PHE A 733 -14.39 27.01 -31.90
N SER A 734 -13.51 27.90 -32.34
CA SER A 734 -12.23 28.17 -31.70
C SER A 734 -12.28 29.53 -31.01
N VAL A 735 -11.77 29.62 -29.78
CA VAL A 735 -11.52 30.89 -29.10
C VAL A 735 -10.15 31.39 -29.53
N PHE A 736 -10.06 32.68 -29.82
CA PHE A 736 -8.78 33.36 -29.95
C PHE A 736 -8.63 34.46 -28.92
N VAL A 737 -7.42 34.58 -28.39
CA VAL A 737 -7.01 35.71 -27.55
C VAL A 737 -5.79 36.33 -28.21
N GLN A 738 -5.78 37.64 -28.37
CA GLN A 738 -4.65 38.36 -28.99
C GLN A 738 -4.25 39.54 -28.10
N ALA A 739 -2.94 39.77 -27.98
CA ALA A 739 -2.43 41.03 -27.46
C ALA A 739 -1.95 41.88 -28.63
N LEU A 740 -2.44 43.12 -28.68
CA LEU A 740 -2.13 44.12 -29.70
C LEU A 740 -1.18 45.16 -29.12
N GLY A 741 -0.14 45.51 -29.89
CA GLY A 741 0.80 46.56 -29.51
C GLY A 741 0.21 47.97 -29.64
N PRO A 742 0.95 49.02 -29.25
CA PRO A 742 0.49 50.40 -29.31
C PRO A 742 0.04 50.88 -30.70
N GLU A 743 0.58 50.28 -31.76
CA GLU A 743 0.21 50.57 -33.16
C GLU A 743 -0.96 49.70 -33.67
N GLY A 744 -1.59 48.90 -32.80
CA GLY A 744 -2.72 48.03 -33.13
C GLY A 744 -2.34 46.74 -33.87
N HIS A 745 -1.06 46.48 -34.12
CA HIS A 745 -0.61 45.21 -34.71
C HIS A 745 -0.60 44.08 -33.68
N LYS A 746 -0.85 42.86 -34.14
CA LYS A 746 -0.84 41.66 -33.30
C LYS A 746 0.57 41.28 -32.87
N VAL A 747 0.78 41.16 -31.56
CA VAL A 747 2.10 40.89 -30.95
C VAL A 747 2.22 39.44 -30.50
N THR A 748 1.17 38.90 -29.89
CA THR A 748 1.07 37.47 -29.53
C THR A 748 -0.39 37.01 -29.61
N GLN A 749 -0.59 35.71 -29.80
CA GLN A 749 -1.90 35.10 -29.96
C GLN A 749 -1.93 33.68 -29.40
N TRP A 750 -3.10 33.29 -28.95
CA TRP A 750 -3.49 31.92 -28.71
C TRP A 750 -4.79 31.62 -29.46
N ASP A 751 -4.90 30.45 -30.07
CA ASP A 751 -6.10 29.92 -30.70
C ASP A 751 -6.29 28.47 -30.30
N GLY A 752 -7.52 28.07 -29.99
CA GLY A 752 -7.83 26.68 -29.71
C GLY A 752 -9.31 26.44 -29.42
N ALA A 753 -9.66 25.17 -29.26
CA ALA A 753 -11.00 24.80 -28.82
C ALA A 753 -11.30 25.47 -27.46
N PRO A 754 -12.55 25.92 -27.24
CA PRO A 754 -13.00 26.34 -25.93
C PRO A 754 -12.68 25.25 -24.89
N ALA A 755 -12.41 25.69 -23.67
CA ALA A 755 -12.14 24.82 -22.55
C ALA A 755 -12.84 25.36 -21.31
N ASP A 756 -12.89 24.53 -20.28
CA ASP A 756 -13.15 24.97 -18.93
C ASP A 756 -11.99 24.62 -18.00
N ASN A 757 -12.19 24.77 -16.70
CA ASN A 757 -11.16 24.49 -15.71
C ASN A 757 -10.80 22.99 -15.62
N ILE A 758 -11.52 22.11 -16.31
CA ILE A 758 -11.36 20.65 -16.28
C ILE A 758 -10.69 20.12 -17.55
N SER A 759 -11.13 20.55 -18.72
CA SER A 759 -10.60 20.08 -20.02
C SER A 759 -11.01 21.02 -21.14
N GLN A 760 -10.43 20.83 -22.32
CA GLN A 760 -11.06 21.24 -23.57
C GLN A 760 -12.50 20.73 -23.60
N LEU A 761 -13.38 21.59 -24.10
CA LEU A 761 -14.80 21.32 -24.14
C LEU A 761 -15.39 21.98 -25.39
N PRO A 762 -15.66 21.19 -26.45
CA PRO A 762 -16.27 21.69 -27.67
C PRO A 762 -17.57 22.43 -27.36
N ALA A 763 -17.82 23.55 -28.05
CA ALA A 763 -18.96 24.42 -27.76
C ALA A 763 -20.29 23.66 -27.87
N THR A 764 -20.42 22.72 -28.81
CA THR A 764 -21.63 21.88 -28.96
C THR A 764 -21.94 21.00 -27.75
N ALA A 765 -20.96 20.78 -26.86
CA ALA A 765 -21.14 20.00 -25.65
C ALA A 765 -21.64 20.82 -24.47
N TRP A 766 -21.79 22.15 -24.60
CA TRP A 766 -22.16 23.03 -23.50
C TRP A 766 -23.69 22.96 -23.27
N PRO A 767 -24.17 22.48 -22.11
CA PRO A 767 -25.61 22.42 -21.85
C PRO A 767 -26.22 23.83 -21.69
N THR A 768 -27.56 23.90 -21.72
CA THR A 768 -28.32 25.12 -21.40
C THR A 768 -27.93 25.65 -20.02
N GLY A 769 -27.60 26.94 -19.94
CA GLY A 769 -27.17 27.59 -18.69
C GLY A 769 -25.77 27.19 -18.23
N TRP A 770 -24.99 26.50 -19.07
CA TRP A 770 -23.62 26.11 -18.73
C TRP A 770 -22.76 27.33 -18.42
N ARG A 771 -21.92 27.20 -17.40
CA ARG A 771 -20.88 28.16 -17.03
C ARG A 771 -19.54 27.46 -16.91
N GLY A 772 -18.49 28.09 -17.42
CA GLY A 772 -17.15 27.54 -17.33
C GLY A 772 -16.05 28.57 -17.49
N THR A 773 -14.90 28.26 -16.88
CA THR A 773 -13.75 29.15 -16.83
C THR A 773 -12.64 28.63 -17.74
N HIS A 774 -12.28 29.39 -18.76
CA HIS A 774 -11.21 29.06 -19.71
C HIS A 774 -9.95 29.87 -19.38
N ARG A 775 -8.90 29.21 -18.88
CA ARG A 775 -7.59 29.85 -18.68
C ARG A 775 -6.70 29.65 -19.90
N VAL A 776 -6.28 30.75 -20.50
CA VAL A 776 -5.38 30.84 -21.64
C VAL A 776 -4.04 31.42 -21.19
N LEU A 777 -2.94 30.86 -21.68
CA LEU A 777 -1.61 31.42 -21.50
C LEU A 777 -1.12 31.92 -22.86
N LEU A 778 -1.12 33.23 -23.05
CA LEU A 778 -0.53 33.84 -24.24
C LEU A 778 1.00 33.71 -24.14
N PRO A 779 1.66 33.19 -25.19
CA PRO A 779 3.12 33.18 -25.24
C PRO A 779 3.66 34.60 -25.05
N PRO A 780 4.83 34.75 -24.38
CA PRO A 780 5.46 36.06 -24.30
C PRO A 780 5.65 36.61 -25.72
N PRO A 781 5.50 37.93 -25.93
CA PRO A 781 5.85 38.57 -27.19
C PRO A 781 7.21 38.05 -27.65
N ALA A 782 7.30 37.51 -28.87
CA ALA A 782 8.61 37.22 -29.44
C ALA A 782 9.39 38.52 -29.44
N SER A 783 10.56 38.57 -28.79
CA SER A 783 11.48 39.69 -28.95
C SER A 783 11.67 39.85 -30.46
N THR A 784 11.20 40.95 -31.03
CA THR A 784 11.43 41.24 -32.44
C THR A 784 12.94 41.20 -32.63
N ALA A 785 13.44 40.12 -33.23
CA ALA A 785 14.84 39.96 -33.56
C ALA A 785 15.15 40.97 -34.67
N GLY A 786 15.55 42.16 -34.22
CA GLY A 786 15.80 43.33 -35.03
C GLY A 786 16.22 44.47 -34.12
N GLU A 787 17.52 44.53 -33.82
CA GLU A 787 18.24 45.73 -33.39
C GLU A 787 17.73 46.50 -32.17
N HIS A 788 17.66 45.91 -30.97
CA HIS A 788 17.90 46.69 -29.75
C HIS A 788 18.63 45.85 -28.69
N THR A 789 19.65 46.46 -28.09
CA THR A 789 20.49 45.91 -27.01
C THR A 789 19.65 45.46 -25.81
N ALA A 790 20.05 44.36 -25.18
CA ALA A 790 19.53 43.91 -23.89
C ALA A 790 19.66 45.06 -22.86
N GLY A 791 18.56 45.75 -22.58
CA GLY A 791 18.53 46.94 -21.73
C GLY A 791 17.32 47.86 -21.88
N ASP A 792 16.65 47.88 -23.04
CA ASP A 792 15.47 48.75 -23.28
C ASP A 792 14.18 47.94 -23.48
N HIS A 793 13.64 47.36 -22.40
CA HIS A 793 12.23 47.00 -22.37
C HIS A 793 11.44 48.23 -21.89
N ILE A 794 11.08 49.13 -22.81
CA ILE A 794 10.20 50.24 -22.45
C ILE A 794 8.85 49.64 -22.06
N ALA A 795 8.43 49.88 -20.82
CA ALA A 795 7.15 49.40 -20.34
C ALA A 795 6.03 49.92 -21.25
N SER A 796 5.34 49.00 -21.91
CA SER A 796 4.37 49.29 -22.97
C SER A 796 3.01 48.69 -22.63
N ASP A 797 1.95 49.43 -22.93
CA ASP A 797 0.57 48.96 -22.74
C ASP A 797 0.11 48.21 -23.99
N TYR A 798 -0.38 46.99 -23.78
CA TYR A 798 -0.95 46.14 -24.82
C TYR A 798 -2.43 45.99 -24.61
N VAL A 799 -3.20 46.08 -25.69
CA VAL A 799 -4.65 45.85 -25.68
C VAL A 799 -4.92 44.37 -25.90
N VAL A 800 -5.69 43.73 -25.01
CA VAL A 800 -6.05 42.32 -25.15
C VAL A 800 -7.46 42.21 -25.72
N ILE A 801 -7.59 41.46 -26.81
CA ILE A 801 -8.88 41.19 -27.46
C ILE A 801 -9.20 39.69 -27.43
N VAL A 802 -10.48 39.38 -27.39
CA VAL A 802 -11.01 38.02 -27.40
C VAL A 802 -12.06 37.88 -28.49
N GLY A 803 -12.08 36.77 -29.20
CA GLY A 803 -13.18 36.43 -30.08
C GLY A 803 -13.28 34.95 -30.37
N MET A 804 -14.23 34.59 -31.24
CA MET A 804 -14.49 33.21 -31.63
C MET A 804 -14.65 33.11 -33.15
N TYR A 805 -14.31 31.96 -33.72
CA TYR A 805 -14.58 31.64 -35.13
C TYR A 805 -14.99 30.18 -35.30
N ASP A 806 -15.77 29.88 -36.34
CA ASP A 806 -16.06 28.51 -36.76
C ASP A 806 -14.76 27.85 -37.23
N TRP A 807 -14.38 26.75 -36.59
CA TRP A 807 -13.09 26.13 -36.85
C TRP A 807 -12.98 25.49 -38.24
N ARG A 808 -14.12 25.18 -38.90
CA ARG A 808 -14.17 24.60 -40.24
C ARG A 808 -14.15 25.67 -41.31
N SER A 809 -14.96 26.71 -41.17
CA SER A 809 -15.10 27.76 -42.19
C SER A 809 -14.13 28.93 -42.01
N GLY A 810 -13.62 29.14 -40.79
CA GLY A 810 -12.82 30.30 -40.42
C GLY A 810 -13.64 31.58 -40.22
N GLU A 811 -14.97 31.51 -40.33
CA GLU A 811 -15.87 32.66 -40.18
C GLU A 811 -15.93 33.11 -38.72
N ARG A 812 -15.74 34.41 -38.47
CA ARG A 812 -15.75 34.98 -37.12
C ARG A 812 -17.17 35.18 -36.60
N LEU A 813 -17.36 34.87 -35.33
CA LEU A 813 -18.60 35.16 -34.62
C LEU A 813 -18.65 36.65 -34.26
N TRP A 814 -19.83 37.24 -34.39
CA TRP A 814 -20.03 38.65 -34.07
C TRP A 814 -20.34 38.83 -32.59
N ALA A 815 -19.69 39.83 -31.98
CA ALA A 815 -19.93 40.34 -30.65
C ALA A 815 -20.38 41.80 -30.76
N GLY A 816 -21.69 42.05 -30.64
CA GLY A 816 -22.26 43.39 -30.88
C GLY A 816 -22.00 43.89 -32.31
N THR A 817 -21.23 44.98 -32.45
CA THR A 817 -20.91 45.61 -33.75
C THR A 817 -19.56 45.15 -34.35
N GLY A 818 -18.86 44.21 -33.72
CA GLY A 818 -17.54 43.74 -34.13
C GLY A 818 -17.42 42.22 -34.15
N ASN A 819 -16.26 41.72 -34.57
CA ASN A 819 -15.92 40.29 -34.63
C ASN A 819 -14.89 39.88 -33.55
N PHE A 820 -14.73 40.72 -32.53
CA PHE A 820 -13.99 40.51 -31.28
C PHE A 820 -14.48 41.52 -30.23
N VAL A 821 -14.11 41.30 -28.98
CA VAL A 821 -14.30 42.24 -27.86
C VAL A 821 -12.95 42.58 -27.24
N GLU A 822 -12.76 43.86 -26.90
CA GLU A 822 -11.61 44.33 -26.12
C GLU A 822 -11.86 44.07 -24.64
N ILE A 823 -10.97 43.31 -24.00
CA ILE A 823 -11.05 42.95 -22.57
C ILE A 823 -10.08 43.76 -21.71
N GLY A 824 -9.50 44.83 -22.23
CA GLY A 824 -8.69 45.77 -21.46
C GLY A 824 -7.20 45.73 -21.80
N LYS A 825 -6.41 46.41 -20.95
CA LYS A 825 -5.00 46.69 -21.20
C LYS A 825 -4.11 46.02 -20.16
N VAL A 826 -2.97 45.52 -20.59
CA VAL A 826 -1.91 44.99 -19.73
C VAL A 826 -0.60 45.72 -20.01
N ARG A 827 0.09 46.14 -18.95
CA ARG A 827 1.42 46.73 -19.04
C ARG A 827 2.46 45.63 -18.95
N ILE A 828 3.32 45.51 -19.96
CA ILE A 828 4.46 44.60 -19.88
C ILE A 828 5.66 45.39 -19.36
N GLU A 829 6.17 45.01 -18.20
CA GLU A 829 7.34 45.63 -17.55
C GLU A 829 8.62 44.78 -17.75
N PRO A 830 9.81 45.40 -17.77
CA PRO A 830 11.09 44.69 -17.88
C PRO A 830 11.29 43.52 -16.91
#